data_AF-A0A1G4I530-F1
#
_entry.id   AF-A0A1G4I530-F1
#
_cell.length_a   1.000
_cell.length_b   1.000
_cell.length_c   1.000
_cell.angle_alpha   90.00
_cell.angle_beta   90.00
_cell.angle_gamma   90.00
#
_symmetry.space_group_name_H-M   'P 1'
#
loop_
_entity.id
_entity.type
_entity.pdbx_description
1 polymer ?
#
loop_
_entity_poly.entity_id
_entity_poly.type
_entity_poly.pdbx_seq_one_letter_code
_entity_poly.pdbx_strand_id
1 'polypeptide(L)'
;MSNGYKRERWDEESGDHYHQHAVRYSDLPPNVKLQRRRQERQEKKEKERTLAYFTSVHRALEEQSAETLVAFVDGFFVELIKLLRADTSLHLLRNGTVCRTIEAALASSQLLHCKSLLYILLGHVYDLAASPTASRTLEAIIASIVRGVSVFRRTDSSAFSAEMEEGGASSNGVPSASTLITCVVEELAERAGEVLLHDAAARAVRSIILFLGGFWNSTGTASSLPHGVKFYAQLDTLGTALMCVVEPTFGVSCGDGVANIWLQVAKTPTASFVVQSLLRVCERETKLDASVRQRLEVIHNDGSQLLRQLLMDPLGCHLFQAYLRVPVPASVLKDYDSFSSYRCSGTAPTSSGSGKRFIKMLRDVAAEEPPNPDELAHEKTCWDKALAIVVEALDDLLDPAGSSVGHAVFALQDLVLFAPTAVHLERVWEQLLERIGLRTLLASPKLVQVLIVFTRKCAFSNPLPTVVESEDRSAEAAPLEGGFVGDMVPKDVEQSIYNDLSQGVRYFPTSTEFQKKVLTALLRVARELCPKGAAQFLLVDGGLQDKGFELARYIMHFVPAASAVFLHAIERLRRSDVETLLYHPKGSLVFQQFLRAGAAHHPQGKKGGEQQQQQQRVETMIPLSFMRRISPLLPRLVVNTYAAYVIEVLYDVGSFEVKEELVKALLPIYNEMKRSHEEKQREVREAASRNDPSANPNNFHMSEFITRKVMTKCLVEMYSHRPDDWAKLARRQCQVQRLLQRMSSVAF
;
A
#
# COMPACT_ATOMS: atom_id res chain seq x y z
N MET A 1 20.55 -9.61 -52.32
CA MET A 1 22.01 -9.82 -52.15
C MET A 1 22.34 -9.51 -50.70
N SER A 2 22.75 -10.53 -49.97
CA SER A 2 22.91 -10.57 -48.51
C SER A 2 24.35 -10.23 -48.14
N ASN A 3 24.54 -9.29 -47.21
CA ASN A 3 25.78 -9.13 -46.47
C ASN A 3 25.45 -9.23 -44.98
N GLY A 4 25.71 -10.43 -44.43
CA GLY A 4 25.53 -10.77 -43.03
C GLY A 4 26.66 -10.21 -42.18
N TYR A 5 26.26 -9.55 -41.10
CA TYR A 5 27.12 -9.06 -40.03
C TYR A 5 27.82 -10.21 -39.31
N LYS A 6 29.15 -10.08 -39.16
CA LYS A 6 29.99 -10.89 -38.28
C LYS A 6 29.58 -10.68 -36.83
N ARG A 7 29.30 -11.78 -36.14
CA ARG A 7 29.16 -11.84 -34.68
C ARG A 7 30.47 -12.39 -34.14
N GLU A 8 31.32 -11.51 -33.64
CA GLU A 8 32.53 -11.87 -32.90
C GLU A 8 32.11 -12.53 -31.58
N ARG A 9 32.60 -13.76 -31.38
CA ARG A 9 32.34 -14.59 -30.21
C ARG A 9 33.60 -14.54 -29.36
N TRP A 10 33.49 -13.93 -28.19
CA TRP A 10 34.44 -14.06 -27.10
C TRP A 10 34.27 -15.46 -26.50
N ASP A 11 35.25 -16.33 -26.79
CA ASP A 11 35.54 -17.55 -26.03
C ASP A 11 37.02 -17.40 -25.58
N GLU A 12 37.23 -16.83 -24.40
CA GLU A 12 38.47 -16.96 -23.60
C GLU A 12 38.04 -17.62 -22.28
N GLU A 13 38.14 -18.94 -22.19
CA GLU A 13 39.25 -19.69 -21.56
C GLU A 13 39.15 -19.75 -20.03
N SER A 14 38.46 -20.78 -19.54
CA SER A 14 38.76 -21.41 -18.24
C SER A 14 39.68 -22.59 -18.52
N GLY A 15 40.96 -22.41 -18.22
CA GLY A 15 41.97 -23.48 -18.22
C GLY A 15 41.76 -24.41 -17.02
N ASP A 16 41.61 -25.70 -17.31
CA ASP A 16 42.46 -26.76 -16.73
C ASP A 16 42.01 -28.14 -17.22
N HIS A 17 42.18 -28.38 -18.52
CA HIS A 17 42.39 -29.72 -19.04
C HIS A 17 43.47 -29.65 -20.12
N TYR A 18 44.72 -29.88 -19.68
CA TYR A 18 45.84 -30.43 -20.43
C TYR A 18 45.65 -30.51 -21.95
N HIS A 19 46.33 -29.60 -22.68
CA HIS A 19 46.80 -29.74 -24.06
C HIS A 19 46.19 -30.89 -24.89
N GLN A 20 44.90 -30.82 -25.21
CA GLN A 20 44.40 -31.35 -26.47
C GLN A 20 44.27 -30.15 -27.38
N HIS A 21 45.10 -30.10 -28.43
CA HIS A 21 44.89 -29.21 -29.57
C HIS A 21 43.37 -29.09 -29.82
N ALA A 22 42.82 -27.88 -29.79
CA ALA A 22 41.45 -27.63 -30.21
C ALA A 22 41.36 -27.88 -31.72
N VAL A 23 41.38 -29.15 -32.11
CA VAL A 23 41.19 -29.61 -33.48
C VAL A 23 39.80 -29.15 -33.87
N ARG A 24 39.73 -28.25 -34.85
CA ARG A 24 38.44 -27.76 -35.35
C ARG A 24 37.60 -28.97 -35.71
N TYR A 25 36.29 -28.91 -35.46
CA TYR A 25 35.39 -30.02 -35.77
C TYR A 25 35.48 -30.49 -37.24
N SER A 26 35.94 -29.60 -38.14
CA SER A 26 36.28 -29.91 -39.55
C SER A 26 37.42 -30.92 -39.70
N ASP A 27 38.35 -30.98 -38.76
CA ASP A 27 39.63 -31.67 -38.88
C ASP A 27 39.64 -32.99 -38.10
N LEU A 28 38.57 -33.28 -37.34
CA LEU A 28 38.38 -34.56 -36.67
C LEU A 28 38.15 -35.70 -37.68
N PRO A 29 38.66 -36.92 -37.44
CA PRO A 29 38.35 -38.08 -38.27
C PRO A 29 36.84 -38.37 -38.33
N PRO A 30 36.30 -38.88 -39.46
CA PRO A 30 34.87 -39.11 -39.65
C PRO A 30 34.20 -39.91 -38.51
N ASN A 31 34.90 -40.91 -37.98
CA ASN A 31 34.41 -41.77 -36.89
C ASN A 31 34.26 -41.00 -35.57
N VAL A 32 35.18 -40.08 -35.26
CA VAL A 32 35.13 -39.25 -34.05
C VAL A 32 34.01 -38.21 -34.15
N LYS A 33 33.80 -37.63 -35.33
CA LYS A 33 32.64 -36.74 -35.57
C LYS A 33 31.30 -37.48 -35.40
N LEU A 34 31.23 -38.73 -35.85
CA LEU A 34 30.04 -39.57 -35.72
C LEU A 34 29.75 -39.93 -34.25
N GLN A 35 30.78 -40.28 -33.48
CA GLN A 35 30.65 -40.50 -32.03
C GLN A 35 30.24 -39.23 -31.29
N ARG A 36 30.85 -38.08 -31.60
CA ARG A 36 30.48 -36.79 -31.00
C ARG A 36 29.03 -36.41 -31.31
N ARG A 37 28.56 -36.61 -32.56
CA ARG A 37 27.14 -36.42 -32.92
C ARG A 37 26.20 -37.38 -32.17
N ARG A 38 26.64 -38.61 -31.89
CA ARG A 38 25.84 -39.58 -31.11
C ARG A 38 25.72 -39.12 -29.65
N GLN A 39 26.81 -38.66 -29.04
CA GLN A 39 26.82 -38.08 -27.70
C GLN A 39 25.95 -36.82 -27.64
N GLU A 40 26.11 -35.86 -28.55
CA GLU A 40 25.29 -34.64 -28.63
C GLU A 40 23.79 -34.96 -28.77
N ARG A 41 23.43 -35.97 -29.57
CA ARG A 41 22.03 -36.42 -29.70
C ARG A 41 21.51 -37.06 -28.42
N GLN A 42 22.34 -37.81 -27.71
CA GLN A 42 21.95 -38.46 -26.46
C GLN A 42 21.74 -37.41 -25.37
N GLU A 43 22.67 -36.46 -25.22
CA GLU A 43 22.56 -35.32 -24.31
C GLU A 43 21.33 -34.46 -24.62
N LYS A 44 21.05 -34.21 -25.91
CA LYS A 44 19.85 -33.47 -26.32
C LYS A 44 18.56 -34.21 -25.91
N LYS A 45 18.49 -35.53 -26.14
CA LYS A 45 17.35 -36.35 -25.74
C LYS A 45 17.15 -36.36 -24.23
N GLU A 46 18.24 -36.43 -23.47
CA GLU A 46 18.17 -36.38 -22.01
C GLU A 46 17.68 -35.01 -21.51
N LYS A 47 18.20 -33.92 -22.09
CA LYS A 47 17.71 -32.56 -21.82
C LYS A 47 16.22 -32.41 -22.14
N GLU A 48 15.77 -32.92 -23.29
CA GLU A 48 14.35 -32.92 -23.67
C GLU A 48 13.50 -33.74 -22.69
N ARG A 49 13.98 -34.90 -22.24
CA ARG A 49 13.29 -35.74 -21.23
C ARG A 49 13.15 -35.01 -19.90
N THR A 50 14.22 -34.38 -19.42
CA THR A 50 14.20 -33.61 -18.17
C THR A 50 13.24 -32.43 -18.28
N LEU A 51 13.22 -31.71 -19.39
CA LEU A 51 12.26 -30.62 -19.60
C LEU A 51 10.81 -31.08 -19.66
N ALA A 52 10.54 -32.22 -20.32
CA ALA A 52 9.22 -32.81 -20.36
C ALA A 52 8.73 -33.18 -18.94
N TYR A 53 9.62 -33.72 -18.10
CA TYR A 53 9.33 -33.98 -16.69
C TYR A 53 8.92 -32.70 -15.93
N PHE A 54 9.74 -31.65 -15.96
CA PHE A 54 9.42 -30.40 -15.25
C PHE A 54 8.17 -29.69 -15.78
N THR A 55 7.90 -29.80 -17.09
CA THR A 55 6.67 -29.25 -17.69
C THR A 55 5.44 -30.02 -17.21
N SER A 56 5.53 -31.35 -17.12
CA SER A 56 4.47 -32.19 -16.56
C SER A 56 4.23 -31.89 -15.08
N VAL A 57 5.29 -31.66 -14.30
CA VAL A 57 5.18 -31.28 -12.88
C VAL A 57 4.51 -29.92 -12.74
N HIS A 58 4.90 -28.93 -13.54
CA HIS A 58 4.31 -27.59 -13.47
C HIS A 58 2.80 -27.62 -13.71
N ARG A 59 2.36 -28.36 -14.73
CA ARG A 59 0.94 -28.56 -15.01
C ARG A 59 0.22 -29.28 -13.86
N ALA A 60 0.85 -30.28 -13.26
CA ALA A 60 0.28 -30.97 -12.11
C ALA A 60 0.12 -30.04 -10.90
N LEU A 61 1.08 -29.13 -10.64
CA LEU A 61 0.96 -28.16 -9.55
C LEU A 61 -0.24 -27.21 -9.73
N GLU A 62 -0.64 -26.92 -10.97
CA GLU A 62 -1.82 -26.08 -11.26
C GLU A 62 -3.15 -26.84 -11.16
N GLU A 63 -3.16 -28.14 -11.43
CA GLU A 63 -4.39 -28.96 -11.54
C GLU A 63 -4.79 -29.68 -10.23
N GLN A 64 -3.88 -29.86 -9.26
CA GLN A 64 -4.11 -30.68 -8.06
C GLN A 64 -4.89 -29.94 -6.94
N SER A 65 -5.63 -30.71 -6.12
CA SER A 65 -6.29 -30.19 -4.92
C SER A 65 -5.28 -30.02 -3.77
N ALA A 66 -5.58 -29.15 -2.80
CA ALA A 66 -4.66 -28.83 -1.70
C ALA A 66 -4.23 -30.05 -0.87
N GLU A 67 -5.08 -31.08 -0.77
CA GLU A 67 -4.83 -32.29 0.03
C GLU A 67 -3.82 -33.25 -0.64
N THR A 68 -3.82 -33.37 -1.97
CA THR A 68 -2.87 -34.21 -2.71
C THR A 68 -1.58 -33.47 -3.06
N LEU A 69 -1.60 -32.15 -3.05
CA LEU A 69 -0.48 -31.30 -3.42
C LEU A 69 0.75 -31.50 -2.52
N VAL A 70 0.56 -31.70 -1.22
CA VAL A 70 1.68 -31.84 -0.25
C VAL A 70 2.53 -33.07 -0.56
N ALA A 71 1.91 -34.26 -0.68
CA ALA A 71 2.63 -35.50 -0.97
C ALA A 71 3.31 -35.48 -2.36
N PHE A 72 2.67 -34.83 -3.33
CA PHE A 72 3.25 -34.63 -4.66
C PHE A 72 4.49 -33.74 -4.63
N VAL A 73 4.41 -32.61 -3.90
CA VAL A 73 5.53 -31.68 -3.72
C VAL A 73 6.69 -32.36 -3.00
N ASP A 74 6.44 -33.14 -1.95
CA ASP A 74 7.47 -33.88 -1.22
C ASP A 74 8.23 -34.84 -2.15
N GLY A 75 7.51 -35.61 -2.98
CA GLY A 75 8.10 -36.51 -3.98
C GLY A 75 8.92 -35.78 -5.05
N PHE A 76 8.44 -34.61 -5.50
CA PHE A 76 9.16 -33.77 -6.45
C PHE A 76 10.47 -33.24 -5.88
N PHE A 77 10.50 -32.73 -4.64
CA PHE A 77 11.72 -32.20 -4.04
C PHE A 77 12.81 -33.28 -3.84
N VAL A 78 12.41 -34.52 -3.54
CA VAL A 78 13.36 -35.64 -3.45
C VAL A 78 14.05 -35.89 -4.79
N GLU A 79 13.31 -35.90 -5.91
CA GLU A 79 13.89 -36.06 -7.24
C GLU A 79 14.71 -34.83 -7.68
N LEU A 80 14.22 -33.63 -7.39
CA LEU A 80 14.94 -32.38 -7.67
C LEU A 80 16.32 -32.35 -6.99
N ILE A 81 16.38 -32.71 -5.70
CA ILE A 81 17.64 -32.75 -4.94
C ILE A 81 18.61 -33.77 -5.54
N LYS A 82 18.13 -34.94 -5.99
CA LYS A 82 18.98 -35.92 -6.69
C LYS A 82 19.55 -35.37 -7.99
N LEU A 83 18.70 -34.72 -8.80
CA LEU A 83 19.11 -34.13 -10.08
C LEU A 83 20.15 -33.02 -9.89
N LEU A 84 19.94 -32.12 -8.91
CA LEU A 84 20.87 -31.03 -8.63
C LEU A 84 22.19 -31.53 -8.05
N ARG A 85 22.18 -32.57 -7.20
CA ARG A 85 23.43 -33.19 -6.72
C ARG A 85 24.24 -33.85 -7.83
N ALA A 86 23.57 -34.34 -8.88
CA ALA A 86 24.24 -34.92 -10.05
C ALA A 86 24.73 -33.85 -11.04
N ASP A 87 24.21 -32.61 -10.95
CA ASP A 87 24.55 -31.49 -11.84
C ASP A 87 25.41 -30.44 -11.12
N THR A 88 26.70 -30.74 -10.99
CA THR A 88 27.70 -29.83 -10.37
C THR A 88 27.88 -28.51 -11.11
N SER A 89 27.42 -28.42 -12.36
CA SER A 89 27.51 -27.21 -13.19
C SER A 89 26.28 -26.30 -13.10
N LEU A 90 25.24 -26.74 -12.36
CA LEU A 90 23.93 -26.09 -12.23
C LEU A 90 23.29 -25.73 -13.58
N HIS A 91 23.57 -26.52 -14.62
CA HIS A 91 22.99 -26.34 -15.95
C HIS A 91 21.46 -26.39 -15.92
N LEU A 92 20.88 -27.19 -15.03
CA LEU A 92 19.44 -27.31 -14.84
C LEU A 92 18.79 -25.97 -14.47
N LEU A 93 19.44 -25.18 -13.60
CA LEU A 93 18.94 -23.89 -13.12
C LEU A 93 19.18 -22.74 -14.11
N ARG A 94 19.86 -23.01 -15.23
CA ARG A 94 19.92 -22.07 -16.38
C ARG A 94 18.65 -22.12 -17.24
N ASN A 95 17.73 -23.03 -16.95
CA ASN A 95 16.47 -23.16 -17.69
C ASN A 95 15.31 -22.48 -16.94
N GLY A 96 14.76 -21.41 -17.53
CA GLY A 96 13.66 -20.65 -16.91
C GLY A 96 12.34 -21.42 -16.73
N THR A 97 12.09 -22.50 -17.47
CA THR A 97 10.92 -23.36 -17.23
C THR A 97 11.14 -24.19 -15.97
N VAL A 98 12.33 -24.77 -15.80
CA VAL A 98 12.67 -25.54 -14.60
C VAL A 98 12.62 -24.65 -13.36
N CYS A 99 13.24 -23.46 -13.42
CA CYS A 99 13.18 -22.46 -12.34
C CYS A 99 11.75 -22.11 -11.94
N ARG A 100 10.86 -21.84 -12.91
CA ARG A 100 9.44 -21.54 -12.63
C ARG A 100 8.69 -22.71 -12.00
N THR A 101 8.99 -23.96 -12.40
CA THR A 101 8.42 -25.14 -11.75
C THR A 101 8.87 -25.24 -10.29
N ILE A 102 10.15 -24.98 -10.01
CA ILE A 102 10.70 -24.98 -8.65
C ILE A 102 10.05 -23.87 -7.81
N GLU A 103 9.96 -22.65 -8.36
CA GLU A 103 9.31 -21.49 -7.71
C GLU A 103 7.84 -21.78 -7.35
N ALA A 104 7.09 -22.42 -8.25
CA ALA A 104 5.72 -22.82 -8.00
C ALA A 104 5.62 -23.90 -6.90
N ALA A 105 6.51 -24.89 -6.91
CA ALA A 105 6.54 -25.93 -5.88
C ALA A 105 6.91 -25.39 -4.49
N LEU A 106 7.80 -24.39 -4.42
CA LEU A 106 8.22 -23.74 -3.18
C LEU A 106 7.08 -23.00 -2.46
N ALA A 107 6.04 -22.56 -3.19
CA ALA A 107 4.89 -21.90 -2.58
C ALA A 107 4.13 -22.80 -1.59
N SER A 108 4.16 -24.13 -1.82
CA SER A 108 3.42 -25.13 -1.04
C SER A 108 4.33 -26.12 -0.31
N SER A 109 5.65 -25.90 -0.32
CA SER A 109 6.62 -26.81 0.28
C SER A 109 6.79 -26.61 1.78
N GLN A 110 7.11 -27.69 2.49
CA GLN A 110 7.53 -27.64 3.89
C GLN A 110 8.91 -26.97 4.06
N LEU A 111 9.17 -26.41 5.26
CA LEU A 111 10.45 -25.77 5.57
C LEU A 111 11.64 -26.70 5.32
N LEU A 112 11.51 -28.00 5.65
CA LEU A 112 12.56 -28.99 5.48
C LEU A 112 13.05 -29.05 4.02
N HIS A 113 12.14 -29.13 3.05
CA HIS A 113 12.49 -29.18 1.63
C HIS A 113 13.19 -27.90 1.16
N CYS A 114 12.74 -26.74 1.64
CA CYS A 114 13.38 -25.46 1.34
C CYS A 114 14.82 -25.43 1.86
N LYS A 115 15.03 -25.85 3.11
CA LYS A 115 16.35 -25.92 3.76
C LYS A 115 17.26 -26.93 3.06
N SER A 116 16.76 -28.12 2.73
CA SER A 116 17.55 -29.14 2.01
C SER A 116 17.95 -28.67 0.62
N LEU A 117 17.06 -27.98 -0.09
CA LEU A 117 17.37 -27.39 -1.39
C LEU A 117 18.42 -26.29 -1.26
N LEU A 118 18.32 -25.40 -0.26
CA LEU A 118 19.33 -24.38 -0.03
C LEU A 118 20.69 -24.98 0.31
N TYR A 119 20.71 -25.99 1.18
CA TYR A 119 21.94 -26.64 1.65
C TYR A 119 22.76 -27.25 0.50
N ILE A 120 22.13 -27.83 -0.52
CA ILE A 120 22.85 -28.38 -1.69
C ILE A 120 23.33 -27.31 -2.67
N LEU A 121 22.81 -26.08 -2.56
CA LEU A 121 23.16 -24.96 -3.43
C LEU A 121 24.22 -24.02 -2.80
N LEU A 122 24.59 -24.26 -1.54
CA LEU A 122 25.71 -23.58 -0.90
C LEU A 122 27.00 -23.82 -1.68
N GLY A 123 27.86 -22.80 -1.74
CA GLY A 123 29.05 -22.72 -2.60
C GLY A 123 28.76 -22.14 -3.99
N HIS A 124 27.50 -21.99 -4.37
CA HIS A 124 27.08 -21.42 -5.66
C HIS A 124 26.08 -20.28 -5.51
N VAL A 125 25.94 -19.69 -4.32
CA VAL A 125 24.88 -18.71 -4.02
C VAL A 125 25.00 -17.48 -4.92
N TYR A 126 26.20 -16.93 -5.09
CA TYR A 126 26.39 -15.80 -5.99
C TYR A 126 26.13 -16.17 -7.45
N ASP A 127 26.52 -17.35 -7.92
CA ASP A 127 26.30 -17.76 -9.31
C ASP A 127 24.80 -17.86 -9.62
N LEU A 128 24.01 -18.28 -8.63
CA LEU A 128 22.55 -18.24 -8.69
C LEU A 128 22.02 -16.81 -8.70
N ALA A 129 22.54 -15.92 -7.84
CA ALA A 129 22.14 -14.52 -7.78
C ALA A 129 22.46 -13.75 -9.08
N ALA A 130 23.62 -13.99 -9.68
CA ALA A 130 24.04 -13.39 -10.95
C ALA A 130 23.32 -14.01 -12.16
N SER A 131 22.73 -15.20 -12.02
CA SER A 131 22.02 -15.86 -13.11
C SER A 131 20.73 -15.13 -13.49
N PRO A 132 20.48 -14.87 -14.80
CA PRO A 132 19.24 -14.23 -15.26
C PRO A 132 17.99 -15.09 -15.04
N THR A 133 18.15 -16.40 -14.84
CA THR A 133 17.05 -17.34 -14.59
C THR A 133 16.98 -17.80 -13.14
N ALA A 134 18.12 -18.17 -12.55
CA ALA A 134 18.15 -18.82 -11.23
C ALA A 134 18.01 -17.82 -10.06
N SER A 135 18.24 -16.53 -10.30
CA SER A 135 18.16 -15.49 -9.26
C SER A 135 16.78 -15.43 -8.60
N ARG A 136 15.71 -15.60 -9.37
CA ARG A 136 14.33 -15.68 -8.85
C ARG A 136 14.07 -16.95 -8.04
N THR A 137 14.69 -18.06 -8.42
CA THR A 137 14.61 -19.30 -7.67
C THR A 137 15.31 -19.15 -6.32
N LEU A 138 16.47 -18.51 -6.27
CA LEU A 138 17.14 -18.18 -5.01
C LEU A 138 16.25 -17.31 -4.11
N GLU A 139 15.65 -16.24 -4.66
CA GLU A 139 14.70 -15.41 -3.91
C GLU A 139 13.52 -16.21 -3.38
N ALA A 140 12.93 -17.10 -4.18
CA ALA A 140 11.82 -17.95 -3.77
C ALA A 140 12.22 -18.94 -2.66
N ILE A 141 13.45 -19.48 -2.70
CA ILE A 141 13.98 -20.36 -1.64
C ILE A 141 14.08 -19.58 -0.33
N ILE A 142 14.74 -18.43 -0.34
CA ILE A 142 14.91 -17.60 0.87
C ILE A 142 13.55 -17.14 1.40
N ALA A 143 12.66 -16.64 0.53
CA ALA A 143 11.31 -16.25 0.93
C ALA A 143 10.53 -17.40 1.56
N SER A 144 10.67 -18.62 1.03
CA SER A 144 9.96 -19.80 1.54
C SER A 144 10.52 -20.29 2.87
N ILE A 145 11.85 -20.17 3.08
CA ILE A 145 12.48 -20.43 4.38
C ILE A 145 11.97 -19.44 5.43
N VAL A 146 12.04 -18.13 5.15
CA VAL A 146 11.60 -17.11 6.10
C VAL A 146 10.10 -17.25 6.39
N ARG A 147 9.28 -17.56 5.38
CA ARG A 147 7.86 -17.87 5.56
C ARG A 147 7.65 -19.09 6.46
N GLY A 148 8.38 -20.18 6.22
CA GLY A 148 8.29 -21.40 7.03
C GLY A 148 8.66 -21.17 8.50
N VAL A 149 9.74 -20.43 8.75
CA VAL A 149 10.14 -20.04 10.13
C VAL A 149 9.10 -19.13 10.79
N SER A 150 8.51 -18.21 10.01
CA SER A 150 7.44 -17.33 10.50
C SER A 150 6.16 -18.05 10.91
N VAL A 151 5.89 -19.23 10.34
CA VAL A 151 4.79 -20.10 10.79
C VAL A 151 5.09 -20.67 12.18
N PHE A 152 6.32 -21.15 12.42
CA PHE A 152 6.71 -21.71 13.72
C PHE A 152 6.61 -20.70 14.85
N ARG A 153 6.94 -19.42 14.60
CA ARG A 153 6.75 -18.34 15.59
C ARG A 153 5.34 -18.33 16.20
N ARG A 154 4.31 -18.77 15.46
CA ARG A 154 2.91 -18.77 15.88
C ARG A 154 2.41 -20.10 16.43
N THR A 155 3.04 -21.20 16.02
CA THR A 155 2.54 -22.55 16.30
C THR A 155 3.39 -23.29 17.33
N ASP A 156 4.70 -23.04 17.37
CA ASP A 156 5.65 -23.78 18.22
C ASP A 156 6.90 -22.93 18.52
N SER A 157 6.94 -22.34 19.71
CA SER A 157 8.04 -21.50 20.18
C SER A 157 9.38 -22.26 20.31
N SER A 158 9.33 -23.55 20.64
CA SER A 158 10.52 -24.38 20.79
C SER A 158 11.16 -24.68 19.43
N ALA A 159 10.33 -25.05 18.45
CA ALA A 159 10.78 -25.24 17.07
C ALA A 159 11.27 -23.93 16.44
N PHE A 160 10.60 -22.80 16.73
CA PHE A 160 11.05 -21.48 16.31
C PHE A 160 12.45 -21.15 16.86
N SER A 161 12.68 -21.33 18.16
CA SER A 161 13.97 -21.06 18.79
C SER A 161 15.10 -21.93 18.18
N ALA A 162 14.84 -23.23 17.96
CA ALA A 162 15.80 -24.13 17.35
C ALA A 162 16.15 -23.76 15.89
N GLU A 163 15.18 -23.25 15.11
CA GLU A 163 15.43 -22.79 13.74
C GLU A 163 16.17 -21.45 13.68
N MET A 164 16.08 -20.63 14.73
CA MET A 164 16.77 -19.34 14.84
C MET A 164 18.17 -19.43 15.45
N GLU A 165 18.51 -20.53 16.12
CA GLU A 165 19.83 -20.76 16.73
C GLU A 165 20.91 -21.01 15.67
N GLU A 166 21.97 -20.19 15.67
CA GLU A 166 23.12 -20.34 14.79
C GLU A 166 24.03 -21.49 15.24
N GLY A 167 24.47 -22.34 14.32
CA GLY A 167 25.18 -23.59 14.64
C GLY A 167 24.27 -24.71 15.15
N GLY A 168 22.97 -24.45 15.33
CA GLY A 168 21.98 -25.44 15.73
C GLY A 168 21.72 -26.49 14.65
N ALA A 169 21.67 -27.76 15.04
CA ALA A 169 21.18 -28.84 14.19
C ALA A 169 19.69 -29.03 14.43
N SER A 170 18.87 -29.01 13.36
CA SER A 170 17.48 -29.45 13.50
C SER A 170 17.43 -30.96 13.74
N SER A 171 16.37 -31.45 14.37
CA SER A 171 16.14 -32.88 14.65
C SER A 171 16.19 -33.79 13.40
N ASN A 172 16.11 -33.20 12.20
CA ASN A 172 16.08 -33.88 10.92
C ASN A 172 17.45 -33.94 10.19
N GLY A 173 18.55 -33.57 10.86
CA GLY A 173 19.91 -33.67 10.31
C GLY A 173 20.30 -32.59 9.28
N VAL A 174 19.40 -31.63 9.02
CA VAL A 174 19.67 -30.42 8.23
C VAL A 174 19.95 -29.25 9.20
N PRO A 175 20.90 -28.35 8.90
CA PRO A 175 21.14 -27.19 9.76
C PRO A 175 19.89 -26.33 9.99
N SER A 176 19.90 -25.53 11.05
CA SER A 176 18.87 -24.52 11.32
C SER A 176 18.74 -23.52 10.18
N ALA A 177 17.57 -22.90 10.02
CA ALA A 177 17.36 -21.84 9.04
C ALA A 177 18.35 -20.68 9.21
N SER A 178 18.62 -20.27 10.45
CA SER A 178 19.61 -19.23 10.79
C SER A 178 21.00 -19.57 10.26
N THR A 179 21.47 -20.80 10.48
CA THR A 179 22.79 -21.26 10.00
C THR A 179 22.88 -21.25 8.47
N LEU A 180 21.86 -21.75 7.77
CA LEU A 180 21.86 -21.75 6.30
C LEU A 180 21.84 -20.33 5.72
N ILE A 181 21.10 -19.42 6.34
CA ILE A 181 21.05 -18.02 5.93
C ILE A 181 22.40 -17.35 6.22
N THR A 182 23.08 -17.66 7.33
CA THR A 182 24.45 -17.19 7.60
C THR A 182 25.38 -17.56 6.43
N CYS A 183 25.41 -18.82 6.00
CA CYS A 183 26.25 -19.24 4.87
C CYS A 183 25.92 -18.47 3.57
N VAL A 184 24.63 -18.25 3.30
CA VAL A 184 24.18 -17.46 2.13
C VAL A 184 24.69 -16.03 2.18
N VAL A 185 24.59 -15.36 3.35
CA VAL A 185 25.03 -13.97 3.47
C VAL A 185 26.54 -13.84 3.43
N GLU A 186 27.28 -14.82 3.96
CA GLU A 186 28.75 -14.86 3.88
C GLU A 186 29.24 -15.01 2.44
N GLU A 187 28.68 -15.95 1.67
CA GLU A 187 29.02 -16.11 0.24
C GLU A 187 28.73 -14.85 -0.59
N LEU A 188 27.62 -14.17 -0.29
CA LEU A 188 27.29 -12.89 -0.95
C LEU A 188 28.20 -11.74 -0.49
N ALA A 189 28.62 -11.75 0.77
CA ALA A 189 29.53 -10.75 1.34
C ALA A 189 30.92 -10.84 0.73
N GLU A 190 31.44 -12.05 0.47
CA GLU A 190 32.74 -12.27 -0.19
C GLU A 190 32.79 -11.62 -1.58
N ARG A 191 31.67 -11.60 -2.31
CA ARG A 191 31.53 -10.98 -3.64
C ARG A 191 30.70 -9.70 -3.66
N ALA A 192 30.65 -8.98 -2.54
CA ALA A 192 29.81 -7.80 -2.38
C ALA A 192 30.03 -6.72 -3.47
N GLY A 193 31.27 -6.49 -3.91
CA GLY A 193 31.58 -5.50 -4.95
C GLY A 193 30.96 -5.86 -6.30
N GLU A 194 31.04 -7.14 -6.69
CA GLU A 194 30.44 -7.62 -7.93
C GLU A 194 28.91 -7.61 -7.86
N VAL A 195 28.33 -7.93 -6.70
CA VAL A 195 26.89 -7.84 -6.45
C VAL A 195 26.36 -6.44 -6.75
N LEU A 196 27.06 -5.39 -6.30
CA LEU A 196 26.62 -4.00 -6.50
C LEU A 196 26.67 -3.56 -7.97
N LEU A 197 27.49 -4.21 -8.80
CA LEU A 197 27.64 -3.87 -10.22
C LEU A 197 26.77 -4.74 -11.14
N HIS A 198 26.38 -5.94 -10.70
CA HIS A 198 25.66 -6.91 -11.52
C HIS A 198 24.14 -6.81 -11.36
N ASP A 199 23.42 -6.53 -12.46
CA ASP A 199 21.96 -6.31 -12.47
C ASP A 199 21.13 -7.41 -11.77
N ALA A 200 21.34 -8.68 -12.16
CA ALA A 200 20.59 -9.80 -11.59
C ALA A 200 20.90 -10.02 -10.10
N ALA A 201 22.18 -9.94 -9.72
CA ALA A 201 22.63 -10.14 -8.35
C ALA A 201 22.13 -9.02 -7.43
N ALA A 202 22.29 -7.75 -7.81
CA ALA A 202 21.76 -6.61 -7.05
C ALA A 202 20.25 -6.73 -6.82
N ARG A 203 19.50 -7.16 -7.84
CA ARG A 203 18.05 -7.38 -7.74
C ARG A 203 17.72 -8.53 -6.78
N ALA A 204 18.42 -9.66 -6.86
CA ALA A 204 18.21 -10.79 -5.96
C ALA A 204 18.54 -10.43 -4.51
N VAL A 205 19.69 -9.78 -4.29
CA VAL A 205 20.16 -9.34 -2.98
C VAL A 205 19.22 -8.32 -2.36
N ARG A 206 18.67 -7.39 -3.16
CA ARG A 206 17.61 -6.48 -2.71
C ARG A 206 16.41 -7.23 -2.12
N SER A 207 15.91 -8.25 -2.81
CA SER A 207 14.80 -9.08 -2.32
C SER A 207 15.20 -9.84 -1.06
N ILE A 208 16.40 -10.42 -1.02
CA ILE A 208 16.92 -11.14 0.15
C ILE A 208 17.00 -10.22 1.37
N ILE A 209 17.57 -9.02 1.24
CA ILE A 209 17.63 -8.01 2.32
C ILE A 209 16.23 -7.74 2.88
N LEU A 210 15.25 -7.51 2.00
CA LEU A 210 13.87 -7.28 2.43
C LEU A 210 13.27 -8.50 3.13
N PHE A 211 13.54 -9.72 2.63
CA PHE A 211 13.07 -10.95 3.26
C PHE A 211 13.66 -11.15 4.67
N LEU A 212 14.97 -10.91 4.83
CA LEU A 212 15.65 -11.00 6.11
C LEU A 212 15.17 -9.90 7.08
N GLY A 213 14.74 -8.75 6.57
CA GLY A 213 14.10 -7.68 7.34
C GLY A 213 12.62 -7.93 7.67
N GLY A 214 12.05 -9.07 7.28
CA GLY A 214 10.66 -9.45 7.55
C GLY A 214 9.62 -8.80 6.63
N PHE A 215 10.04 -8.24 5.47
CA PHE A 215 9.15 -7.60 4.48
C PHE A 215 8.86 -8.51 3.29
N TRP A 216 7.58 -8.77 3.01
CA TRP A 216 7.16 -9.53 1.82
C TRP A 216 6.88 -8.62 0.63
N ASN A 217 7.53 -8.93 -0.49
CA ASN A 217 7.18 -8.34 -1.78
C ASN A 217 5.90 -9.04 -2.29
N SER A 218 4.83 -8.26 -2.44
CA SER A 218 3.58 -8.69 -3.06
C SER A 218 3.77 -8.88 -4.57
N THR A 219 4.48 -9.93 -4.97
CA THR A 219 4.51 -10.40 -6.36
C THR A 219 3.92 -11.81 -6.39
N GLY A 220 2.60 -11.89 -6.27
CA GLY A 220 1.84 -13.12 -6.48
C GLY A 220 1.18 -13.66 -5.21
N THR A 221 -0.11 -13.35 -5.07
CA THR A 221 -1.16 -14.23 -4.50
C THR A 221 -0.72 -15.23 -3.42
N ALA A 222 -0.48 -14.77 -2.19
CA ALA A 222 -0.77 -15.51 -0.95
C ALA A 222 -0.61 -14.56 0.24
N SER A 223 -1.50 -14.70 1.22
CA SER A 223 -1.67 -13.91 2.45
C SER A 223 -0.45 -13.08 2.91
N SER A 224 -0.62 -11.76 2.90
CA SER A 224 0.30 -10.81 3.54
C SER A 224 0.29 -11.04 5.05
N LEU A 225 1.28 -11.79 5.55
CA LEU A 225 1.60 -11.82 6.96
C LEU A 225 2.18 -10.43 7.32
N PRO A 226 1.53 -9.63 8.17
CA PRO A 226 2.10 -8.36 8.58
C PRO A 226 3.24 -8.68 9.55
N HIS A 227 4.49 -8.51 9.08
CA HIS A 227 5.76 -8.71 9.79
C HIS A 227 6.21 -10.18 9.93
N GLY A 228 7.11 -10.58 9.02
CA GLY A 228 7.82 -11.86 9.12
C GLY A 228 8.91 -11.86 10.20
N VAL A 229 9.50 -13.04 10.43
CA VAL A 229 10.69 -13.20 11.27
C VAL A 229 11.86 -12.39 10.71
N LYS A 230 12.64 -11.75 11.60
CA LYS A 230 13.79 -10.92 11.24
C LYS A 230 15.11 -11.63 11.58
N PHE A 231 16.08 -11.51 10.69
CA PHE A 231 17.42 -12.10 10.79
C PHE A 231 18.47 -10.99 10.94
N TYR A 232 18.48 -10.31 12.11
CA TYR A 232 19.30 -9.12 12.34
C TYR A 232 20.80 -9.37 12.21
N ALA A 233 21.30 -10.47 12.77
CA ALA A 233 22.73 -10.79 12.72
C ALA A 233 23.21 -11.00 11.28
N GLN A 234 22.43 -11.70 10.46
CA GLN A 234 22.74 -11.95 9.06
C GLN A 234 22.61 -10.67 8.21
N LEU A 235 21.64 -9.81 8.52
CA LEU A 235 21.52 -8.47 7.91
C LEU A 235 22.72 -7.58 8.23
N ASP A 236 23.20 -7.61 9.48
CA ASP A 236 24.38 -6.87 9.91
C ASP A 236 25.62 -7.31 9.11
N THR A 237 25.84 -8.61 8.95
CA THR A 237 26.96 -9.16 8.16
C THR A 237 26.87 -8.73 6.70
N LEU A 238 25.74 -8.99 6.04
CA LEU A 238 25.57 -8.68 4.61
C LEU A 238 25.65 -7.17 4.33
N GLY A 239 24.91 -6.38 5.11
CA GLY A 239 24.83 -4.94 4.91
C GLY A 239 26.13 -4.24 5.20
N THR A 240 26.87 -4.64 6.24
CA THR A 240 28.20 -4.09 6.52
C THR A 240 29.17 -4.41 5.38
N ALA A 241 29.19 -5.64 4.88
CA ALA A 241 30.04 -6.03 3.76
C ALA A 241 29.74 -5.22 2.49
N LEU A 242 28.45 -5.10 2.12
CA LEU A 242 28.02 -4.28 0.99
C LEU A 242 28.46 -2.82 1.16
N MET A 243 28.22 -2.22 2.32
CA MET A 243 28.58 -0.82 2.57
C MET A 243 30.09 -0.57 2.60
N CYS A 244 30.90 -1.54 3.06
CA CYS A 244 32.36 -1.43 3.05
C CYS A 244 32.93 -1.31 1.62
N VAL A 245 32.30 -1.94 0.64
CA VAL A 245 32.80 -1.95 -0.75
C VAL A 245 32.20 -0.86 -1.64
N VAL A 246 31.12 -0.17 -1.23
CA VAL A 246 30.47 0.90 -2.03
C VAL A 246 31.47 1.97 -2.47
N GLU A 247 32.13 2.64 -1.53
CA GLU A 247 33.04 3.75 -1.87
C GLU A 247 34.26 3.31 -2.70
N PRO A 248 34.96 2.21 -2.37
CA PRO A 248 36.03 1.68 -3.24
C PRO A 248 35.57 1.34 -4.67
N THR A 249 34.35 0.80 -4.83
CA THR A 249 33.81 0.39 -6.13
C THR A 249 33.49 1.59 -7.02
N PHE A 250 32.92 2.65 -6.45
CA PHE A 250 32.46 3.82 -7.21
C PHE A 250 33.44 5.02 -7.17
N GLY A 251 34.49 4.94 -6.35
CA GLY A 251 35.48 6.01 -6.16
C GLY A 251 36.44 6.22 -7.34
N VAL A 252 36.73 5.17 -8.11
CA VAL A 252 37.73 5.20 -9.20
C VAL A 252 37.38 6.21 -10.33
N SER A 253 36.09 6.56 -10.46
CA SER A 253 35.58 7.44 -11.52
C SER A 253 35.25 8.87 -11.05
N CYS A 254 35.40 9.17 -9.76
CA CYS A 254 35.03 10.46 -9.15
C CYS A 254 36.29 11.15 -8.62
N GLY A 255 36.47 12.45 -8.88
CA GLY A 255 37.48 13.26 -8.18
C GLY A 255 37.25 13.32 -6.66
N ASP A 256 38.09 14.07 -5.95
CA ASP A 256 38.38 14.05 -4.49
C ASP A 256 37.23 14.26 -3.46
N GLY A 257 35.96 13.96 -3.76
CA GLY A 257 34.83 14.17 -2.84
C GLY A 257 33.99 12.92 -2.57
N VAL A 258 33.93 12.46 -1.31
CA VAL A 258 33.09 11.32 -0.87
C VAL A 258 31.61 11.53 -1.25
N ALA A 259 31.09 12.75 -1.16
CA ALA A 259 29.72 13.03 -1.58
C ALA A 259 29.47 12.82 -3.08
N ASN A 260 30.46 13.08 -3.94
CA ASN A 260 30.35 12.82 -5.38
C ASN A 260 30.23 11.32 -5.67
N ILE A 261 30.93 10.48 -4.90
CA ILE A 261 30.81 9.03 -4.98
C ILE A 261 29.38 8.62 -4.66
N TRP A 262 28.79 9.16 -3.59
CA TRP A 262 27.41 8.87 -3.20
C TRP A 262 26.37 9.37 -4.22
N LEU A 263 26.63 10.48 -4.90
CA LEU A 263 25.81 10.92 -6.03
C LEU A 263 25.93 9.96 -7.24
N GLN A 264 27.09 9.34 -7.48
CA GLN A 264 27.20 8.29 -8.50
C GLN A 264 26.51 6.99 -8.09
N VAL A 265 26.59 6.62 -6.80
CA VAL A 265 25.84 5.48 -6.25
C VAL A 265 24.35 5.70 -6.45
N ALA A 266 23.84 6.91 -6.21
CA ALA A 266 22.45 7.26 -6.46
C ALA A 266 22.03 7.10 -7.93
N LYS A 267 22.93 7.47 -8.85
CA LYS A 267 22.73 7.38 -10.31
C LYS A 267 22.82 5.95 -10.83
N THR A 268 23.45 5.04 -10.09
CA THR A 268 23.61 3.64 -10.48
C THR A 268 22.47 2.79 -9.91
N PRO A 269 21.52 2.30 -10.72
CA PRO A 269 20.31 1.65 -10.20
C PRO A 269 20.60 0.42 -9.32
N THR A 270 21.59 -0.40 -9.68
CA THR A 270 21.96 -1.61 -8.94
C THR A 270 22.38 -1.30 -7.51
N ALA A 271 23.26 -0.32 -7.32
CA ALA A 271 23.73 0.10 -6.00
C ALA A 271 22.68 0.93 -5.24
N SER A 272 22.03 1.88 -5.92
CA SER A 272 20.99 2.74 -5.33
C SER A 272 19.87 1.90 -4.71
N PHE A 273 19.32 0.91 -5.43
CA PHE A 273 18.23 0.09 -4.89
C PHE A 273 18.65 -0.83 -3.74
N VAL A 274 19.90 -1.29 -3.72
CA VAL A 274 20.45 -2.06 -2.60
C VAL A 274 20.52 -1.18 -1.35
N VAL A 275 21.11 0.03 -1.45
CA VAL A 275 21.19 0.97 -0.32
C VAL A 275 19.81 1.38 0.17
N GLN A 276 18.85 1.64 -0.73
CA GLN A 276 17.47 1.94 -0.34
C GLN A 276 16.82 0.79 0.45
N SER A 277 17.15 -0.45 0.11
CA SER A 277 16.59 -1.63 0.77
C SER A 277 17.27 -1.91 2.11
N LEU A 278 18.58 -1.63 2.23
CA LEU A 278 19.30 -1.64 3.52
C LEU A 278 18.72 -0.59 4.48
N LEU A 279 18.49 0.64 4.02
CA LEU A 279 17.83 1.69 4.83
C LEU A 279 16.43 1.27 5.31
N ARG A 280 15.68 0.55 4.49
CA ARG A 280 14.32 0.11 4.82
C ARG A 280 14.28 -0.92 5.96
N VAL A 281 15.31 -1.75 6.09
CA VAL A 281 15.41 -2.78 7.14
C VAL A 281 16.33 -2.36 8.30
N CYS A 282 16.83 -1.12 8.24
CA CYS A 282 17.74 -0.57 9.22
C CYS A 282 17.03 -0.34 10.56
N GLU A 283 17.55 -0.94 11.63
CA GLU A 283 17.03 -0.78 12.98
C GLU A 283 18.04 -0.04 13.84
N ARG A 284 17.59 0.95 14.62
CA ARG A 284 18.46 1.79 15.44
C ARG A 284 19.38 0.95 16.31
N GLU A 285 20.64 1.39 16.46
CA GLU A 285 21.67 0.76 17.31
C GLU A 285 22.17 -0.63 16.83
N THR A 286 21.74 -1.12 15.68
CA THR A 286 22.35 -2.28 15.00
C THR A 286 23.67 -1.92 14.30
N LYS A 287 24.48 -2.91 13.92
CA LYS A 287 25.70 -2.63 13.12
C LYS A 287 25.35 -2.11 11.73
N LEU A 288 24.23 -2.57 11.17
CA LEU A 288 23.69 -2.05 9.92
C LEU A 288 23.37 -0.56 10.01
N ASP A 289 22.84 -0.10 11.14
CA ASP A 289 22.53 1.32 11.39
C ASP A 289 23.77 2.21 11.35
N ALA A 290 24.83 1.79 12.02
CA ALA A 290 26.12 2.47 11.98
C ALA A 290 26.69 2.50 10.54
N SER A 291 26.59 1.37 9.83
CA SER A 291 27.20 1.20 8.50
C SER A 291 26.48 1.96 7.39
N VAL A 292 25.15 2.09 7.48
CA VAL A 292 24.30 2.68 6.44
C VAL A 292 23.83 4.08 6.85
N ARG A 293 22.93 4.17 7.84
CA ARG A 293 22.26 5.43 8.19
C ARG A 293 23.26 6.44 8.75
N GLN A 294 23.99 6.08 9.80
CA GLN A 294 24.90 7.01 10.47
C GLN A 294 26.02 7.47 9.53
N ARG A 295 26.52 6.58 8.66
CA ARG A 295 27.48 6.93 7.61
C ARG A 295 26.97 8.03 6.69
N LEU A 296 25.73 7.92 6.18
CA LEU A 296 25.15 8.93 5.30
C LEU A 296 24.98 10.29 5.98
N GLU A 297 24.71 10.31 7.29
CA GLU A 297 24.53 11.54 8.07
C GLU A 297 25.84 12.31 8.33
N VAL A 298 26.99 11.62 8.35
CA VAL A 298 28.29 12.23 8.68
C VAL A 298 28.99 12.79 7.43
N ILE A 299 28.54 12.43 6.22
CA ILE A 299 29.19 12.88 4.97
C ILE A 299 28.80 14.33 4.66
N HIS A 300 29.83 15.16 4.48
CA HIS A 300 29.72 16.56 4.10
C HIS A 300 30.62 16.82 2.88
N ASN A 301 30.22 17.76 2.03
CA ASN A 301 31.05 18.26 0.93
C ASN A 301 30.80 19.76 0.73
N ASP A 302 31.88 20.55 0.69
CA ASP A 302 31.86 22.01 0.53
C ASP A 302 30.87 22.73 1.48
N GLY A 303 30.79 22.29 2.74
CA GLY A 303 29.90 22.86 3.75
C GLY A 303 28.42 22.44 3.65
N SER A 304 28.05 21.64 2.65
CA SER A 304 26.71 21.05 2.52
C SER A 304 26.69 19.59 2.97
N GLN A 305 25.63 19.19 3.68
CA GLN A 305 25.36 17.79 4.02
C GLN A 305 25.04 16.98 2.76
N LEU A 306 25.47 15.71 2.71
CA LEU A 306 25.15 14.79 1.63
C LEU A 306 23.64 14.67 1.41
N LEU A 307 22.86 14.61 2.48
CA LEU A 307 21.40 14.48 2.40
C LEU A 307 20.75 15.66 1.66
N ARG A 308 21.28 16.89 1.81
CA ARG A 308 20.83 18.04 1.02
C ARG A 308 21.17 17.85 -0.46
N GLN A 309 22.39 17.40 -0.78
CA GLN A 309 22.79 17.15 -2.16
C GLN A 309 21.96 16.05 -2.82
N LEU A 310 21.64 14.98 -2.08
CA LEU A 310 20.74 13.93 -2.54
C LEU A 310 19.33 14.47 -2.79
N LEU A 311 18.79 15.30 -1.90
CA LEU A 311 17.47 15.91 -2.09
C LEU A 311 17.39 16.76 -3.38
N MET A 312 18.47 17.46 -3.73
CA MET A 312 18.55 18.32 -4.91
C MET A 312 18.90 17.57 -6.22
N ASP A 313 19.34 16.32 -6.14
CA ASP A 313 19.65 15.49 -7.31
C ASP A 313 18.42 14.67 -7.73
N PRO A 314 18.04 14.66 -9.03
CA PRO A 314 16.86 13.94 -9.51
C PRO A 314 16.83 12.43 -9.24
N LEU A 315 17.99 11.78 -9.10
CA LEU A 315 18.09 10.36 -8.77
C LEU A 315 18.48 10.15 -7.30
N GLY A 316 19.29 11.06 -6.75
CA GLY A 316 19.62 11.17 -5.33
C GLY A 316 18.40 11.29 -4.43
N CYS A 317 17.33 11.94 -4.91
CA CYS A 317 16.15 12.17 -4.08
C CYS A 317 15.49 10.86 -3.65
N HIS A 318 15.65 9.77 -4.41
CA HIS A 318 15.14 8.45 -4.05
C HIS A 318 15.91 7.80 -2.88
N LEU A 319 17.21 8.06 -2.75
CA LEU A 319 17.98 7.67 -1.56
C LEU A 319 17.59 8.52 -0.35
N PHE A 320 17.37 9.82 -0.55
CA PHE A 320 16.82 10.70 0.49
C PHE A 320 15.43 10.22 0.97
N GLN A 321 14.57 9.80 0.04
CA GLN A 321 13.28 9.18 0.35
C GLN A 321 13.43 7.86 1.10
N ALA A 322 14.42 7.02 0.78
CA ALA A 322 14.65 5.82 1.58
C ALA A 322 15.14 6.16 3.00
N TYR A 323 15.97 7.18 3.14
CA TYR A 323 16.47 7.66 4.44
C TYR A 323 15.34 8.19 5.34
N LEU A 324 14.42 9.00 4.81
CA LEU A 324 13.30 9.52 5.62
C LEU A 324 12.34 8.40 6.06
N ARG A 325 12.29 7.29 5.32
CA ARG A 325 11.42 6.12 5.57
C ARG A 325 12.05 5.08 6.50
N VAL A 326 13.26 5.32 7.01
CA VAL A 326 13.89 4.42 7.98
C VAL A 326 12.93 4.24 9.18
N PRO A 327 12.68 2.99 9.61
CA PRO A 327 11.75 2.71 10.72
C PRO A 327 12.09 3.50 11.98
N VAL A 328 11.07 4.13 12.58
CA VAL A 328 11.22 4.80 13.87
C VAL A 328 11.19 3.76 14.99
N PRO A 329 12.09 3.82 15.99
CA PRO A 329 12.08 2.89 17.11
C PRO A 329 10.72 2.87 17.84
N ALA A 330 10.28 1.69 18.26
CA ALA A 330 8.98 1.51 18.90
C ALA A 330 8.84 2.31 20.21
N SER A 331 9.92 2.42 20.99
CA SER A 331 9.99 3.26 22.19
C SER A 331 9.67 4.73 21.89
N VAL A 332 10.32 5.30 20.88
CA VAL A 332 10.10 6.68 20.44
C VAL A 332 8.66 6.89 20.00
N LEU A 333 8.11 5.96 19.20
CA LEU A 333 6.70 6.04 18.78
C LEU A 333 5.76 6.03 19.99
N LYS A 334 6.01 5.16 20.98
CA LYS A 334 5.20 5.05 22.21
C LYS A 334 5.24 6.34 23.02
N ASP A 335 6.39 7.00 23.13
CA ASP A 335 6.52 8.25 23.88
C ASP A 335 5.74 9.39 23.21
N TYR A 336 5.88 9.54 21.89
CA TYR A 336 5.13 10.54 21.12
C TYR A 336 3.61 10.26 21.11
N ASP A 337 3.20 9.00 21.07
CA ASP A 337 1.79 8.62 21.12
C ASP A 337 1.18 8.95 22.49
N SER A 338 1.90 8.65 23.56
CA SER A 338 1.50 8.96 24.94
C SER A 338 1.36 10.47 25.13
N PHE A 339 2.31 11.25 24.61
CA PHE A 339 2.23 12.71 24.61
C PHE A 339 1.02 13.24 23.82
N SER A 340 0.75 12.68 22.63
CA SER A 340 -0.40 13.10 21.81
C SER A 340 -1.75 12.78 22.49
N SER A 341 -1.83 11.63 23.16
CA SER A 341 -3.01 11.18 23.91
C SER A 341 -3.25 12.06 25.15
N TYR A 342 -2.18 12.46 25.84
CA TYR A 342 -2.24 13.44 26.92
C TYR A 342 -2.75 14.80 26.44
N ARG A 343 -2.22 15.34 25.32
CA ARG A 343 -2.70 16.60 24.73
C ARG A 343 -4.18 16.54 24.33
N CYS A 344 -4.62 15.44 23.74
CA CYS A 344 -6.02 15.25 23.37
C CYS A 344 -6.94 15.18 24.60
N SER A 345 -6.57 14.41 25.63
CA SER A 345 -7.39 14.24 26.85
C SER A 345 -7.41 15.48 27.76
N GLY A 346 -6.36 16.32 27.73
CA GLY A 346 -6.30 17.60 28.43
C GLY A 346 -7.33 18.63 27.98
N THR A 347 -8.02 18.39 26.86
CA THR A 347 -9.02 19.30 26.27
C THR A 347 -10.47 18.80 26.35
N ALA A 348 -10.76 17.78 27.17
CA ALA A 348 -12.14 17.31 27.35
C ALA A 348 -13.05 18.45 27.85
N PRO A 349 -14.21 18.69 27.22
CA PRO A 349 -15.10 19.78 27.60
C PRO A 349 -15.60 19.54 29.02
N THR A 350 -15.55 20.57 29.85
CA THR A 350 -16.18 20.63 31.17
C THR A 350 -17.70 20.52 31.00
N SER A 351 -18.21 19.31 30.79
CA SER A 351 -19.65 19.05 30.78
C SER A 351 -20.14 18.98 32.23
N SER A 352 -21.08 19.86 32.54
CA SER A 352 -21.69 19.99 33.86
C SER A 352 -22.72 18.88 34.09
N GLY A 353 -22.31 17.73 34.64
CA GLY A 353 -23.28 16.74 35.11
C GLY A 353 -22.68 15.40 35.52
N SER A 354 -22.77 15.10 36.83
CA SER A 354 -22.63 13.82 37.56
C SER A 354 -21.51 12.81 37.24
N GLY A 355 -20.69 12.96 36.19
CA GLY A 355 -19.52 12.13 35.87
C GLY A 355 -18.21 12.57 36.53
N LYS A 356 -18.26 13.61 37.38
CA LYS A 356 -17.07 14.26 37.97
C LYS A 356 -16.25 13.35 38.89
N ARG A 357 -16.83 12.32 39.52
CA ARG A 357 -16.07 11.42 40.42
C ARG A 357 -15.35 10.30 39.67
N PHE A 358 -15.95 9.77 38.60
CA PHE A 358 -15.36 8.66 37.84
C PHE A 358 -14.22 9.14 36.93
N ILE A 359 -14.42 10.27 36.23
CA ILE A 359 -13.36 10.90 35.41
C ILE A 359 -12.23 11.44 36.30
N LYS A 360 -12.54 11.92 37.52
CA LYS A 360 -11.51 12.34 38.48
C LYS A 360 -10.75 11.16 39.08
N MET A 361 -11.41 10.05 39.43
CA MET A 361 -10.72 8.81 39.85
C MET A 361 -9.83 8.24 38.75
N LEU A 362 -10.27 8.25 37.48
CA LEU A 362 -9.43 7.80 36.36
C LEU A 362 -8.23 8.72 36.12
N ARG A 363 -8.41 10.03 36.33
CA ARG A 363 -7.32 11.03 36.23
C ARG A 363 -6.32 10.93 37.39
N ASP A 364 -6.80 10.66 38.60
CA ASP A 364 -5.97 10.52 39.80
C ASP A 364 -5.22 9.16 39.84
N VAL A 365 -5.69 8.15 39.08
CA VAL A 365 -5.00 6.85 38.91
C VAL A 365 -4.00 6.85 37.75
N ALA A 366 -4.14 7.78 36.79
CA ALA A 366 -3.27 7.94 35.62
C ALA A 366 -2.33 9.16 35.72
N ALA A 367 -1.98 9.58 36.93
CA ALA A 367 -1.00 10.64 37.17
C ALA A 367 0.43 10.09 37.04
N GLU A 368 0.79 9.63 35.85
CA GLU A 368 2.19 9.74 35.41
C GLU A 368 2.37 11.19 34.92
N GLU A 369 3.42 11.85 35.39
CA GLU A 369 3.75 13.20 34.93
C GLU A 369 3.84 13.22 33.40
N PRO A 370 3.33 14.28 32.72
CA PRO A 370 3.43 14.36 31.28
C PRO A 370 4.92 14.26 30.89
N PRO A 371 5.30 13.43 29.91
CA PRO A 371 6.67 13.42 29.43
C PRO A 371 7.03 14.84 29.00
N ASN A 372 8.16 15.35 29.50
CA ASN A 372 8.58 16.72 29.25
C ASN A 372 8.73 16.91 27.72
N PRO A 373 8.05 17.87 27.08
CA PRO A 373 8.17 18.10 25.64
C PRO A 373 9.62 18.37 25.20
N ASP A 374 10.47 18.87 26.11
CA ASP A 374 11.89 19.10 25.86
C ASP A 374 12.73 17.81 25.88
N GLU A 375 12.32 16.76 26.60
CA GLU A 375 12.99 15.45 26.62
C GLU A 375 12.68 14.63 25.35
N LEU A 376 11.44 14.71 24.85
CA LEU A 376 11.03 14.15 23.54
C LEU A 376 11.78 14.80 22.36
N ALA A 377 12.31 16.01 22.53
CA ALA A 377 13.04 16.76 21.51
C ALA A 377 14.50 16.31 21.32
N HIS A 378 15.04 15.47 22.22
CA HIS A 378 16.47 15.07 22.18
C HIS A 378 16.76 13.92 21.21
N GLU A 379 15.81 13.03 20.93
CA GLU A 379 15.98 11.95 19.96
C GLU A 379 15.49 12.34 18.57
N LYS A 380 16.33 13.04 17.80
CA LYS A 380 16.02 13.38 16.40
C LYS A 380 16.00 12.13 15.53
N THR A 381 14.82 11.73 15.07
CA THR A 381 14.64 10.64 14.11
C THR A 381 15.19 11.01 12.73
N CYS A 382 15.35 10.03 11.83
CA CYS A 382 15.69 10.29 10.43
C CYS A 382 14.68 11.22 9.77
N TRP A 383 13.40 11.06 10.13
CA TRP A 383 12.32 11.89 9.66
C TRP A 383 12.50 13.36 10.11
N ASP A 384 12.86 13.60 11.37
CA ASP A 384 13.11 14.97 11.89
C ASP A 384 14.29 15.64 11.17
N LYS A 385 15.38 14.89 10.94
CA LYS A 385 16.54 15.37 10.19
C LYS A 385 16.19 15.67 8.73
N ALA A 386 15.40 14.79 8.10
CA ALA A 386 14.91 14.99 6.73
C ALA A 386 14.02 16.24 6.62
N LEU A 387 13.09 16.46 7.57
CA LEU A 387 12.28 17.68 7.63
C LEU A 387 13.17 18.93 7.72
N ALA A 388 14.17 18.93 8.60
CA ALA A 388 15.08 20.07 8.75
C ALA A 388 15.80 20.42 7.44
N ILE A 389 16.32 19.40 6.73
CA ILE A 389 17.00 19.59 5.44
C ILE A 389 16.04 20.12 4.38
N VAL A 390 14.82 19.59 4.30
CA VAL A 390 13.81 20.07 3.34
C VAL A 390 13.43 21.51 3.64
N VAL A 391 13.24 21.88 4.90
CA VAL A 391 12.89 23.25 5.32
C VAL A 391 14.03 24.23 5.04
N GLU A 392 15.28 23.81 5.21
CA GLU A 392 16.47 24.60 4.87
C GLU A 392 16.64 24.76 3.35
N ALA A 393 16.27 23.76 2.55
CA ALA A 393 16.38 23.77 1.09
C ALA A 393 15.15 24.34 0.38
N LEU A 394 14.10 24.70 1.12
CA LEU A 394 12.77 24.95 0.54
C LEU A 394 12.75 26.01 -0.55
N ASP A 395 13.49 27.11 -0.34
CA ASP A 395 13.53 28.22 -1.29
C ASP A 395 14.19 27.78 -2.62
N ASP A 396 15.22 26.93 -2.57
CA ASP A 396 15.89 26.36 -3.75
C ASP A 396 15.04 25.25 -4.42
N LEU A 397 14.26 24.50 -3.64
CA LEU A 397 13.37 23.44 -4.14
C LEU A 397 12.16 24.01 -4.89
N LEU A 398 11.74 25.23 -4.54
CA LEU A 398 10.57 25.90 -5.09
C LEU A 398 10.91 26.97 -6.12
N ASP A 399 12.20 27.20 -6.41
CA ASP A 399 12.62 28.15 -7.43
C ASP A 399 12.03 27.75 -8.80
N PRO A 400 11.13 28.56 -9.39
CA PRO A 400 10.54 28.26 -10.69
C PRO A 400 11.55 28.27 -11.84
N ALA A 401 12.72 28.90 -11.66
CA ALA A 401 13.82 28.83 -12.62
C ALA A 401 14.62 27.51 -12.51
N GLY A 402 14.53 26.85 -11.35
CA GLY A 402 15.18 25.58 -11.08
C GLY A 402 14.43 24.37 -11.63
N SER A 403 15.17 23.31 -11.96
CA SER A 403 14.58 22.00 -12.34
C SER A 403 14.26 21.11 -11.13
N SER A 404 14.55 21.57 -9.91
CA SER A 404 14.47 20.82 -8.64
C SER A 404 13.04 20.43 -8.23
N VAL A 405 12.08 21.34 -8.48
CA VAL A 405 10.65 21.18 -8.12
C VAL A 405 10.09 19.83 -8.59
N GLY A 406 10.52 19.35 -9.77
CA GLY A 406 9.98 18.14 -10.39
C GLY A 406 10.18 16.87 -9.57
N HIS A 407 11.33 16.72 -8.93
CA HIS A 407 11.68 15.54 -8.14
C HIS A 407 11.52 15.76 -6.63
N ALA A 408 11.71 17.01 -6.16
CA ALA A 408 11.50 17.40 -4.76
C ALA A 408 10.10 17.05 -4.25
N VAL A 409 9.07 17.15 -5.11
CA VAL A 409 7.68 16.82 -4.77
C VAL A 409 7.55 15.40 -4.22
N PHE A 410 8.33 14.44 -4.71
CA PHE A 410 8.29 13.06 -4.21
C PHE A 410 8.77 12.98 -2.74
N ALA A 411 9.85 13.70 -2.40
CA ALA A 411 10.32 13.81 -1.03
C ALA A 411 9.32 14.54 -0.13
N LEU A 412 8.69 15.62 -0.60
CA LEU A 412 7.64 16.35 0.15
C LEU A 412 6.42 15.47 0.43
N GLN A 413 5.98 14.70 -0.58
CA GLN A 413 4.86 13.77 -0.45
C GLN A 413 5.17 12.67 0.57
N ASP A 414 6.37 12.12 0.53
CA ASP A 414 6.82 11.09 1.46
C ASP A 414 7.00 11.60 2.88
N LEU A 415 7.51 12.82 3.05
CA LEU A 415 7.65 13.44 4.36
C LEU A 415 6.29 13.52 5.08
N VAL A 416 5.24 13.84 4.33
CA VAL A 416 3.87 13.84 4.83
C VAL A 416 3.35 12.42 5.05
N LEU A 417 3.53 11.52 4.07
CA LEU A 417 3.00 10.15 4.14
C LEU A 417 3.64 9.33 5.26
N PHE A 418 4.93 9.51 5.50
CA PHE A 418 5.70 8.79 6.52
C PHE A 418 5.88 9.60 7.81
N ALA A 419 5.12 10.69 8.00
CA ALA A 419 5.01 11.36 9.30
C ALA A 419 4.71 10.31 10.38
N PRO A 420 5.57 10.14 11.41
CA PRO A 420 5.46 9.02 12.34
C PRO A 420 4.29 9.12 13.32
N THR A 421 3.95 10.34 13.74
CA THR A 421 2.91 10.62 14.74
C THR A 421 2.16 11.93 14.42
N ALA A 422 1.05 12.18 15.14
CA ALA A 422 0.26 13.41 15.01
C ALA A 422 1.10 14.68 15.20
N VAL A 423 2.04 14.67 16.16
CA VAL A 423 2.95 15.80 16.43
C VAL A 423 3.83 16.09 15.22
N HIS A 424 4.36 15.06 14.57
CA HIS A 424 5.18 15.23 13.38
C HIS A 424 4.34 15.79 12.22
N LEU A 425 3.09 15.34 12.06
CA LEU A 425 2.18 15.89 11.06
C LEU A 425 1.83 17.37 11.33
N GLU A 426 1.69 17.77 12.60
CA GLU A 426 1.55 19.19 13.00
C GLU A 426 2.82 19.99 12.62
N ARG A 427 4.02 19.44 12.86
CA ARG A 427 5.29 20.08 12.43
C ARG A 427 5.36 20.25 10.92
N VAL A 428 4.91 19.28 10.13
CA VAL A 428 4.81 19.41 8.66
C VAL A 428 3.92 20.59 8.28
N TRP A 429 2.77 20.74 8.94
CA TRP A 429 1.88 21.86 8.68
C TRP A 429 2.56 23.21 8.94
N GLU A 430 3.15 23.36 10.13
CA GLU A 430 3.70 24.63 10.61
C GLU A 430 5.03 25.02 9.94
N GLN A 431 5.94 24.08 9.77
CA GLN A 431 7.29 24.38 9.28
C GLN A 431 7.41 24.27 7.75
N LEU A 432 6.57 23.45 7.12
CA LEU A 432 6.63 23.20 5.68
C LEU A 432 5.43 23.81 4.96
N LEU A 433 4.21 23.30 5.16
CA LEU A 433 3.06 23.67 4.30
C LEU A 433 2.64 25.13 4.45
N GLU A 434 2.67 25.69 5.66
CA GLU A 434 2.45 27.13 5.88
C GLU A 434 3.54 27.98 5.23
N ARG A 435 4.81 27.53 5.26
CA ARG A 435 5.95 28.23 4.64
C ARG A 435 5.90 28.22 3.12
N ILE A 436 5.54 27.09 2.49
CA ILE A 436 5.30 27.00 1.04
C ILE A 436 4.13 27.93 0.64
N GLY A 437 3.12 27.99 1.51
CA GLY A 437 1.89 28.75 1.29
C GLY A 437 0.87 27.94 0.48
N LEU A 438 -0.36 27.86 1.01
CA LEU A 438 -1.45 27.11 0.37
C LEU A 438 -1.77 27.59 -1.05
N ARG A 439 -1.56 28.88 -1.36
CA ARG A 439 -1.79 29.40 -2.71
C ARG A 439 -0.82 28.78 -3.73
N THR A 440 0.44 28.64 -3.36
CA THR A 440 1.48 27.99 -4.17
C THR A 440 1.17 26.51 -4.34
N LEU A 441 0.78 25.83 -3.26
CA LEU A 441 0.39 24.43 -3.29
C LEU A 441 -0.78 24.18 -4.24
N LEU A 442 -1.81 25.05 -4.21
CA LEU A 442 -3.00 24.94 -5.05
C LEU A 442 -2.75 25.33 -6.52
N ALA A 443 -1.72 26.12 -6.81
CA ALA A 443 -1.40 26.55 -8.17
C ALA A 443 -0.71 25.46 -9.01
N SER A 444 -0.08 24.46 -8.38
CA SER A 444 0.70 23.42 -9.08
C SER A 444 0.08 22.03 -8.86
N PRO A 445 -0.33 21.31 -9.92
CA PRO A 445 -0.91 19.96 -9.78
C PRO A 445 -0.02 18.96 -9.03
N LYS A 446 1.32 19.12 -9.13
CA LYS A 446 2.28 18.27 -8.42
C LYS A 446 2.26 18.55 -6.91
N LEU A 447 2.23 19.83 -6.52
CA LEU A 447 2.21 20.23 -5.11
C LEU A 447 0.84 19.98 -4.45
N VAL A 448 -0.26 20.05 -5.21
CA VAL A 448 -1.58 19.65 -4.71
C VAL A 448 -1.58 18.20 -4.21
N GLN A 449 -0.80 17.31 -4.82
CA GLN A 449 -0.70 15.92 -4.37
C GLN A 449 -0.17 15.81 -2.93
N VAL A 450 0.78 16.67 -2.55
CA VAL A 450 1.31 16.75 -1.17
C VAL A 450 0.18 17.11 -0.20
N LEU A 451 -0.66 18.08 -0.56
CA LEU A 451 -1.83 18.50 0.24
C LEU A 451 -2.91 17.42 0.32
N ILE A 452 -3.12 16.63 -0.75
CA ILE A 452 -4.04 15.50 -0.75
C ILE A 452 -3.57 14.39 0.20
N VAL A 453 -2.28 14.05 0.15
CA VAL A 453 -1.70 13.06 1.07
C VAL A 453 -1.77 13.56 2.51
N PHE A 454 -1.52 14.86 2.74
CA PHE A 454 -1.62 15.49 4.05
C PHE A 454 -3.04 15.42 4.60
N THR A 455 -4.04 15.84 3.82
CA THR A 455 -5.44 15.78 4.24
C THR A 455 -5.92 14.35 4.44
N ARG A 456 -5.48 13.38 3.63
CA ARG A 456 -5.74 11.95 3.87
C ARG A 456 -5.17 11.51 5.23
N LYS A 457 -3.93 11.90 5.55
CA LYS A 457 -3.31 11.62 6.85
C LYS A 457 -4.04 12.24 8.03
N CYS A 458 -4.60 13.43 7.87
CA CYS A 458 -5.44 14.04 8.90
C CYS A 458 -6.77 13.29 9.07
N ALA A 459 -7.32 12.73 8.01
CA ALA A 459 -8.68 12.19 7.97
C ALA A 459 -8.84 10.78 8.57
N PHE A 460 -7.79 9.96 8.52
CA PHE A 460 -7.86 8.55 8.89
C PHE A 460 -6.93 8.21 10.05
N SER A 461 -7.40 7.31 10.89
CA SER A 461 -6.62 6.67 11.95
C SER A 461 -6.60 5.17 11.70
N ASN A 462 -5.53 4.50 12.14
CA ASN A 462 -5.56 3.04 12.16
C ASN A 462 -6.35 2.60 13.40
N PRO A 463 -7.39 1.76 13.28
CA PRO A 463 -7.99 1.09 14.41
C PRO A 463 -7.24 -0.21 14.59
N LEU A 464 -6.35 -0.25 15.56
CA LEU A 464 -5.95 -1.45 16.31
C LEU A 464 -4.95 -0.98 17.35
N PRO A 465 -4.91 -1.68 18.50
CA PRO A 465 -4.42 -1.15 19.75
C PRO A 465 -2.99 -0.67 19.54
N THR A 466 -2.63 0.35 20.31
CA THR A 466 -1.29 0.48 20.87
C THR A 466 -0.49 -0.78 20.63
N VAL A 467 0.56 -0.67 19.81
CA VAL A 467 1.63 -1.66 19.73
C VAL A 467 2.23 -1.73 21.13
N VAL A 468 1.53 -2.43 22.02
CA VAL A 468 2.12 -3.14 23.12
C VAL A 468 2.83 -4.27 22.40
N GLU A 469 4.12 -4.36 22.59
CA GLU A 469 4.92 -5.56 22.37
C GLU A 469 4.39 -6.70 23.27
N SER A 470 3.11 -7.06 23.18
CA SER A 470 2.65 -8.36 23.59
C SER A 470 2.78 -9.23 22.36
N GLU A 471 3.77 -10.12 22.39
CA GLU A 471 4.07 -11.16 21.40
C GLU A 471 2.93 -12.16 21.14
N ASP A 472 1.69 -11.82 21.51
CA ASP A 472 0.59 -12.74 21.54
C ASP A 472 -0.64 -12.18 20.83
N ARG A 473 -1.11 -13.00 19.90
CA ARG A 473 -2.43 -13.00 19.25
C ARG A 473 -2.58 -12.12 18.01
N SER A 474 -2.98 -12.81 16.96
CA SER A 474 -3.59 -12.29 15.74
C SER A 474 -4.63 -11.21 16.06
N ALA A 475 -4.24 -9.96 15.86
CA ALA A 475 -5.19 -8.93 15.50
C ALA A 475 -5.78 -9.33 14.14
N GLU A 476 -7.00 -9.88 14.13
CA GLU A 476 -7.88 -9.67 12.97
C GLU A 476 -7.84 -8.16 12.68
N ALA A 477 -7.54 -7.78 11.43
CA ALA A 477 -7.52 -6.39 11.01
C ALA A 477 -8.87 -5.77 11.38
N ALA A 478 -8.90 -4.96 12.44
CA ALA A 478 -10.09 -4.24 12.82
C ALA A 478 -10.41 -3.25 11.68
N PRO A 479 -11.70 -3.02 11.40
CA PRO A 479 -12.12 -2.22 10.26
C PRO A 479 -11.60 -0.79 10.41
N LEU A 480 -10.88 -0.29 9.40
CA LEU A 480 -10.35 1.09 9.34
C LEU A 480 -11.39 2.12 9.83
N GLU A 481 -10.99 2.94 10.79
CA GLU A 481 -11.84 3.97 11.39
C GLU A 481 -11.40 5.31 10.77
N GLY A 482 -12.28 5.88 9.94
CA GLY A 482 -12.17 7.28 9.57
C GLY A 482 -12.49 8.19 10.76
N GLY A 483 -12.77 9.47 10.54
CA GLY A 483 -13.26 10.39 11.58
C GLY A 483 -14.60 9.99 12.24
N PHE A 484 -15.09 8.77 12.00
CA PHE A 484 -16.29 8.14 12.50
C PHE A 484 -16.11 6.61 12.60
N VAL A 485 -16.39 6.02 13.75
CA VAL A 485 -16.58 4.56 13.87
C VAL A 485 -17.90 4.17 13.17
N GLY A 486 -17.93 3.08 12.41
CA GLY A 486 -19.15 2.58 11.77
C GLY A 486 -19.57 3.22 10.43
N ASP A 487 -18.79 4.16 9.88
CA ASP A 487 -18.85 4.50 8.46
C ASP A 487 -18.00 3.47 7.70
N MET A 488 -18.58 2.76 6.74
CA MET A 488 -17.78 1.90 5.87
C MET A 488 -16.91 2.81 5.01
N VAL A 489 -15.63 2.93 5.37
CA VAL A 489 -14.62 3.60 4.53
C VAL A 489 -14.78 3.03 3.12
N PRO A 490 -14.95 3.89 2.10
CA PRO A 490 -15.14 3.40 0.74
C PRO A 490 -13.99 2.47 0.33
N LYS A 491 -14.33 1.34 -0.31
CA LYS A 491 -13.35 0.28 -0.65
C LYS A 491 -12.11 0.78 -1.38
N ASP A 492 -12.24 1.80 -2.22
CA ASP A 492 -11.12 2.39 -2.94
C ASP A 492 -10.17 3.17 -2.02
N VAL A 493 -10.73 3.86 -1.01
CA VAL A 493 -9.95 4.55 0.03
C VAL A 493 -9.32 3.54 0.98
N GLU A 494 -10.09 2.53 1.39
CA GLU A 494 -9.61 1.42 2.21
C GLU A 494 -8.43 0.69 1.54
N GLN A 495 -8.56 0.34 0.25
CA GLN A 495 -7.46 -0.27 -0.51
C GLN A 495 -6.24 0.65 -0.58
N SER A 496 -6.44 1.96 -0.76
CA SER A 496 -5.33 2.92 -0.75
C SER A 496 -4.63 2.96 0.61
N ILE A 497 -5.37 2.89 1.72
CA ILE A 497 -4.79 2.88 3.07
C ILE A 497 -4.06 1.56 3.32
N TYR A 498 -4.64 0.41 2.95
CA TYR A 498 -3.94 -0.88 3.07
C TYR A 498 -2.66 -0.93 2.24
N ASN A 499 -2.67 -0.33 1.04
CA ASN A 499 -1.45 -0.20 0.24
C ASN A 499 -0.39 0.62 0.98
N ASP A 500 -0.76 1.73 1.61
CA ASP A 500 0.15 2.54 2.43
C ASP A 500 0.67 1.73 3.63
N LEU A 501 -0.22 1.09 4.39
CA LEU A 501 0.13 0.26 5.55
C LEU A 501 1.12 -0.85 5.18
N SER A 502 0.96 -1.47 4.01
CA SER A 502 1.88 -2.49 3.48
C SER A 502 3.29 -1.95 3.21
N GLN A 503 3.44 -0.64 3.04
CA GLN A 503 4.71 0.05 2.86
C GLN A 503 5.34 0.51 4.19
N GLY A 504 4.71 0.24 5.34
CA GLY A 504 5.17 0.68 6.66
C GLY A 504 4.65 2.05 7.08
N VAL A 505 3.67 2.60 6.36
CA VAL A 505 3.04 3.88 6.71
C VAL A 505 2.16 3.71 7.94
N ARG A 506 2.23 4.64 8.90
CA ARG A 506 1.42 4.61 10.12
C ARG A 506 0.31 5.68 10.13
N TYR A 507 -0.93 5.30 10.38
CA TYR A 507 -2.04 6.24 10.58
C TYR A 507 -2.37 6.38 12.07
N PHE A 508 -2.77 7.58 12.50
CA PHE A 508 -3.00 7.94 13.90
C PHE A 508 -4.12 8.99 14.00
N PRO A 509 -4.85 9.06 15.13
CA PRO A 509 -5.87 10.07 15.33
C PRO A 509 -5.26 11.47 15.39
N THR A 510 -5.92 12.45 14.77
CA THR A 510 -5.56 13.87 14.86
C THR A 510 -6.62 14.64 15.63
N SER A 511 -6.21 15.72 16.32
CA SER A 511 -7.15 16.50 17.13
C SER A 511 -8.18 17.24 16.27
N THR A 512 -9.40 17.38 16.79
CA THR A 512 -10.47 18.13 16.10
C THR A 512 -10.08 19.59 15.84
N GLU A 513 -9.35 20.22 16.77
CA GLU A 513 -8.89 21.60 16.62
C GLU A 513 -7.84 21.75 15.52
N PHE A 514 -6.93 20.78 15.39
CA PHE A 514 -5.96 20.76 14.29
C PHE A 514 -6.66 20.59 12.93
N GLN A 515 -7.60 19.65 12.81
CA GLN A 515 -8.41 19.48 11.60
C GLN A 515 -9.17 20.76 11.22
N LYS A 516 -9.75 21.47 12.20
CA LYS A 516 -10.40 22.79 11.99
C LYS A 516 -9.41 23.85 11.51
N LYS A 517 -8.21 23.94 12.10
CA LYS A 517 -7.15 24.89 11.69
C LYS A 517 -6.79 24.69 10.22
N VAL A 518 -6.46 23.44 9.85
CA VAL A 518 -6.12 23.03 8.48
C VAL A 518 -7.25 23.39 7.51
N LEU A 519 -8.47 22.95 7.81
CA LEU A 519 -9.60 23.16 6.91
C LEU A 519 -9.93 24.64 6.75
N THR A 520 -9.93 25.41 7.84
CA THR A 520 -10.24 26.84 7.80
C THR A 520 -9.24 27.60 6.92
N ALA A 521 -7.95 27.30 7.05
CA ALA A 521 -6.91 27.89 6.21
C ALA A 521 -7.10 27.52 4.72
N LEU A 522 -7.39 26.26 4.42
CA LEU A 522 -7.64 25.77 3.06
C LEU A 522 -8.88 26.42 2.43
N LEU A 523 -10.00 26.47 3.15
CA LEU A 523 -11.24 27.09 2.67
C LEU A 523 -11.12 28.61 2.54
N ARG A 524 -10.25 29.26 3.31
CA ARG A 524 -9.96 30.69 3.16
C ARG A 524 -9.25 30.95 1.83
N VAL A 525 -8.15 30.26 1.56
CA VAL A 525 -7.39 30.45 0.31
C VAL A 525 -8.21 30.02 -0.92
N ALA A 526 -8.96 28.92 -0.85
CA ALA A 526 -9.85 28.53 -1.94
C ALA A 526 -10.94 29.59 -2.25
N ARG A 527 -11.43 30.32 -1.23
CA ARG A 527 -12.35 31.44 -1.41
C ARG A 527 -11.69 32.68 -2.01
N GLU A 528 -10.42 32.93 -1.68
CA GLU A 528 -9.62 33.99 -2.32
C GLU A 528 -9.40 33.70 -3.81
N LEU A 529 -9.22 32.41 -4.18
CA LEU A 529 -9.05 31.97 -5.57
C LEU A 529 -10.38 31.89 -6.35
N CYS A 530 -11.50 31.61 -5.69
CA CYS A 530 -12.83 31.61 -6.31
C CYS A 530 -13.86 32.33 -5.42
N PRO A 531 -14.36 33.50 -5.84
CA PRO A 531 -15.32 34.28 -5.05
C PRO A 531 -16.69 33.59 -4.90
N LYS A 532 -17.02 32.62 -5.79
CA LYS A 532 -18.23 31.81 -5.67
C LYS A 532 -18.16 30.79 -4.52
N GLY A 533 -16.97 30.52 -3.99
CA GLY A 533 -16.76 29.68 -2.81
C GLY A 533 -15.80 28.50 -3.03
N ALA A 534 -15.34 27.92 -1.92
CA ALA A 534 -14.38 26.83 -1.94
C ALA A 534 -14.91 25.55 -2.61
N ALA A 535 -16.19 25.20 -2.40
CA ALA A 535 -16.80 24.05 -3.09
C ALA A 535 -16.88 24.27 -4.60
N GLN A 536 -17.15 25.50 -5.05
CA GLN A 536 -17.14 25.84 -6.47
C GLN A 536 -15.73 25.67 -7.07
N PHE A 537 -14.70 26.19 -6.40
CA PHE A 537 -13.31 26.07 -6.82
C PHE A 537 -12.86 24.61 -6.97
N LEU A 538 -13.13 23.80 -5.95
CA LEU A 538 -12.64 22.42 -5.87
C LEU A 538 -13.42 21.46 -6.79
N LEU A 539 -14.72 21.68 -6.99
CA LEU A 539 -15.59 20.70 -7.63
C LEU A 539 -16.08 21.12 -9.02
N VAL A 540 -16.34 22.42 -9.25
CA VAL A 540 -17.11 22.86 -10.43
C VAL A 540 -16.24 23.61 -11.43
N ASP A 541 -15.53 24.64 -10.97
CA ASP A 541 -14.73 25.51 -11.84
C ASP A 541 -13.43 24.81 -12.31
N GLY A 542 -13.19 23.58 -11.86
CA GLY A 542 -12.05 22.77 -12.26
C GLY A 542 -10.70 23.34 -11.82
N GLY A 543 -10.68 24.15 -10.76
CA GLY A 543 -9.48 24.87 -10.30
C GLY A 543 -8.28 23.95 -10.04
N LEU A 544 -8.54 22.72 -9.58
CA LEU A 544 -7.55 21.67 -9.37
C LEU A 544 -7.79 20.42 -10.24
N GLN A 545 -8.63 20.53 -11.27
CA GLN A 545 -9.09 19.40 -12.07
C GLN A 545 -9.54 18.22 -11.20
N ASP A 546 -9.11 17.01 -11.53
CA ASP A 546 -9.42 15.77 -10.83
C ASP A 546 -8.95 15.71 -9.37
N LYS A 547 -7.88 16.45 -9.04
CA LYS A 547 -7.30 16.52 -7.70
C LYS A 547 -8.20 17.27 -6.72
N GLY A 548 -9.05 18.16 -7.23
CA GLY A 548 -10.08 18.83 -6.44
C GLY A 548 -11.10 17.87 -5.84
N PHE A 549 -11.52 16.84 -6.59
CA PHE A 549 -12.43 15.81 -6.09
C PHE A 549 -11.82 14.96 -4.97
N GLU A 550 -10.55 14.55 -5.14
CA GLU A 550 -9.81 13.76 -4.14
C GLU A 550 -9.66 14.55 -2.82
N LEU A 551 -9.21 15.80 -2.91
CA LEU A 551 -9.03 16.69 -1.76
C LEU A 551 -10.36 16.94 -1.03
N ALA A 552 -11.42 17.27 -1.76
CA ALA A 552 -12.75 17.49 -1.19
C ALA A 552 -13.28 16.24 -0.47
N ARG A 553 -13.03 15.06 -1.03
CA ARG A 553 -13.47 13.79 -0.44
C ARG A 553 -12.77 13.51 0.88
N TYR A 554 -11.45 13.70 0.98
CA TYR A 554 -10.71 13.50 2.23
C TYR A 554 -11.09 14.52 3.31
N ILE A 555 -11.33 15.78 2.95
CA ILE A 555 -11.84 16.80 3.88
C ILE A 555 -13.16 16.37 4.54
N MET A 556 -14.05 15.70 3.79
CA MET A 556 -15.33 15.22 4.33
C MET A 556 -15.20 14.00 5.25
N HIS A 557 -14.03 13.37 5.33
CA HIS A 557 -13.73 12.32 6.31
C HIS A 557 -13.17 12.87 7.64
N PHE A 558 -12.93 14.19 7.74
CA PHE A 558 -12.64 14.82 9.03
C PHE A 558 -13.83 14.67 9.98
N VAL A 559 -13.55 14.74 11.29
CA VAL A 559 -14.55 14.72 12.37
C VAL A 559 -15.64 15.77 12.08
N PRO A 560 -16.93 15.52 12.38
CA PRO A 560 -18.02 16.44 12.03
C PRO A 560 -17.70 17.89 12.33
N ALA A 561 -17.31 18.17 13.57
CA ALA A 561 -17.07 19.53 14.02
C ALA A 561 -16.03 20.29 13.17
N ALA A 562 -15.11 19.59 12.51
CA ALA A 562 -14.18 20.18 11.55
C ALA A 562 -14.82 20.34 10.15
N SER A 563 -15.41 19.29 9.57
CA SER A 563 -15.90 19.29 8.19
C SER A 563 -17.17 20.13 7.93
N ALA A 564 -17.88 20.59 8.97
CA ALA A 564 -19.15 21.32 8.89
C ALA A 564 -19.17 22.45 7.86
N VAL A 565 -18.14 23.31 7.92
CA VAL A 565 -18.05 24.51 7.08
C VAL A 565 -17.97 24.16 5.59
N PHE A 566 -17.31 23.04 5.27
CA PHE A 566 -17.19 22.59 3.89
C PHE A 566 -18.48 21.94 3.39
N LEU A 567 -19.17 21.16 4.23
CA LEU A 567 -20.48 20.59 3.86
C LEU A 567 -21.50 21.68 3.53
N HIS A 568 -21.56 22.74 4.34
CA HIS A 568 -22.41 23.90 4.04
C HIS A 568 -21.99 24.62 2.75
N ALA A 569 -20.70 24.62 2.40
CA ALA A 569 -20.25 25.18 1.12
C ALA A 569 -20.75 24.35 -0.08
N ILE A 570 -20.75 23.00 0.03
CA ILE A 570 -21.29 22.11 -1.01
C ILE A 570 -22.81 22.29 -1.14
N GLU A 571 -23.53 22.45 -0.02
CA GLU A 571 -24.96 22.71 -0.03
C GLU A 571 -25.34 23.99 -0.79
N ARG A 572 -24.43 24.96 -0.91
CA ARG A 572 -24.68 26.21 -1.66
C ARG A 572 -24.44 26.11 -3.16
N LEU A 573 -23.96 24.98 -3.68
CA LEU A 573 -23.80 24.76 -5.11
C LEU A 573 -25.14 24.84 -5.85
N ARG A 574 -25.12 25.35 -7.08
CA ARG A 574 -26.33 25.48 -7.90
C ARG A 574 -26.83 24.09 -8.33
N ARG A 575 -28.14 23.96 -8.56
CA ARG A 575 -28.74 22.69 -9.02
C ARG A 575 -28.09 22.16 -10.30
N SER A 576 -27.79 23.04 -11.26
CA SER A 576 -27.09 22.68 -12.51
C SER A 576 -25.73 22.04 -12.24
N ASP A 577 -24.98 22.61 -11.30
CA ASP A 577 -23.63 22.15 -10.98
C ASP A 577 -23.68 20.81 -10.25
N VAL A 578 -24.66 20.65 -9.33
CA VAL A 578 -24.95 19.36 -8.69
C VAL A 578 -25.31 18.31 -9.74
N GLU A 579 -26.18 18.62 -10.70
CA GLU A 579 -26.55 17.69 -11.78
C GLU A 579 -25.31 17.24 -12.57
N THR A 580 -24.46 18.17 -13.01
CA THR A 580 -23.21 17.85 -13.72
C THR A 580 -22.28 16.96 -12.89
N LEU A 581 -22.15 17.25 -11.60
CA LEU A 581 -21.30 16.48 -10.69
C LEU A 581 -21.82 15.06 -10.45
N LEU A 582 -23.14 14.86 -10.41
CA LEU A 582 -23.73 13.52 -10.25
C LEU A 582 -23.48 12.63 -11.47
N TYR A 583 -23.39 13.21 -12.66
CA TYR A 583 -23.02 12.50 -13.88
C TYR A 583 -21.51 12.22 -14.01
N HIS A 584 -20.67 12.88 -13.21
CA HIS A 584 -19.22 12.71 -13.24
C HIS A 584 -18.79 11.54 -12.34
N PRO A 585 -17.88 10.63 -12.78
CA PRO A 585 -17.45 9.49 -11.97
C PRO A 585 -16.89 9.91 -10.61
N LYS A 586 -15.94 10.86 -10.57
CA LYS A 586 -15.36 11.36 -9.31
C LYS A 586 -16.31 12.29 -8.54
N GLY A 587 -17.16 13.03 -9.24
CA GLY A 587 -18.15 13.92 -8.63
C GLY A 587 -19.21 13.13 -7.86
N SER A 588 -19.65 12.00 -8.41
CA SER A 588 -20.57 11.10 -7.74
C SER A 588 -19.99 10.54 -6.43
N LEU A 589 -18.70 10.20 -6.40
CA LEU A 589 -18.01 9.72 -5.19
C LEU A 589 -17.96 10.81 -4.10
N VAL A 590 -17.74 12.07 -4.49
CA VAL A 590 -17.83 13.22 -3.57
C VAL A 590 -19.24 13.33 -2.99
N PHE A 591 -20.30 13.23 -3.82
CA PHE A 591 -21.67 13.32 -3.32
C PHE A 591 -22.09 12.14 -2.45
N GLN A 592 -21.59 10.93 -2.72
CA GLN A 592 -21.79 9.80 -1.81
C GLN A 592 -21.17 10.09 -0.43
N GLN A 593 -19.95 10.64 -0.38
CA GLN A 593 -19.32 10.99 0.89
C GLN A 593 -20.01 12.19 1.57
N PHE A 594 -20.44 13.19 0.81
CA PHE A 594 -21.21 14.33 1.31
C PHE A 594 -22.48 13.89 2.04
N LEU A 595 -23.20 12.91 1.50
CA LEU A 595 -24.40 12.37 2.12
C LEU A 595 -24.11 11.59 3.40
N ARG A 596 -23.06 10.75 3.41
CA ARG A 596 -22.60 10.03 4.61
C ARG A 596 -22.18 10.99 5.71
N ALA A 597 -21.32 11.95 5.40
CA ALA A 597 -20.87 12.97 6.33
C ALA A 597 -22.05 13.82 6.82
N GLY A 598 -22.91 14.28 5.92
CA GLY A 598 -24.08 15.09 6.25
C GLY A 598 -25.09 14.39 7.16
N ALA A 599 -25.26 13.07 7.02
CA ALA A 599 -26.09 12.26 7.91
C ALA A 599 -25.49 12.08 9.32
N ALA A 600 -24.16 12.18 9.44
CA ALA A 600 -23.45 12.04 10.72
C ALA A 600 -23.33 13.38 11.49
N HIS A 601 -23.56 14.51 10.84
CA HIS A 601 -23.52 15.87 11.39
C HIS A 601 -24.67 16.25 12.33
N HIS A 602 -25.39 15.25 12.86
CA HIS A 602 -26.59 15.50 13.64
C HIS A 602 -26.24 16.00 15.05
N PRO A 603 -26.67 17.20 15.47
CA PRO A 603 -26.39 17.70 16.82
C PRO A 603 -27.12 16.83 17.83
N GLN A 604 -26.37 16.09 18.65
CA GLN A 604 -26.91 15.44 19.83
C GLN A 604 -27.52 16.52 20.73
N GLY A 605 -28.84 16.42 20.93
CA GLY A 605 -29.62 17.48 21.55
C GLY A 605 -29.11 17.86 22.93
N LYS A 606 -28.75 19.14 23.11
CA LYS A 606 -28.92 19.80 24.41
C LYS A 606 -30.41 19.76 24.75
N LYS A 607 -30.74 19.19 25.91
CA LYS A 607 -32.09 19.14 26.48
C LYS A 607 -32.63 20.57 26.63
N GLY A 608 -33.48 21.00 25.70
CA GLY A 608 -34.15 22.28 25.76
C GLY A 608 -35.17 22.44 24.63
N GLY A 609 -36.46 22.43 24.98
CA GLY A 609 -37.59 22.79 24.11
C GLY A 609 -37.90 21.80 22.98
N GLU A 610 -38.65 20.72 23.27
CA GLU A 610 -38.70 19.49 22.47
C GLU A 610 -39.55 19.49 21.19
N GLN A 611 -40.34 20.52 20.84
CA GLN A 611 -41.23 20.42 19.66
C GLN A 611 -40.92 21.43 18.53
N GLN A 612 -40.68 22.71 18.82
CA GLN A 612 -40.37 23.70 17.77
C GLN A 612 -38.92 23.59 17.25
N GLN A 613 -37.95 23.27 18.10
CA GLN A 613 -36.58 22.99 17.63
C GLN A 613 -36.49 21.67 16.86
N GLN A 614 -37.39 20.71 17.10
CA GLN A 614 -37.34 19.42 16.43
C GLN A 614 -37.84 19.52 14.97
N GLN A 615 -38.87 20.33 14.70
CA GLN A 615 -39.30 20.64 13.31
C GLN A 615 -38.26 21.46 12.53
N GLN A 616 -37.68 22.52 13.11
CA GLN A 616 -36.60 23.29 12.46
C GLN A 616 -35.31 22.47 12.23
N ARG A 617 -35.02 21.48 13.09
CA ARG A 617 -33.87 20.57 12.93
C ARG A 617 -34.07 19.52 11.84
N VAL A 618 -35.31 19.09 11.59
CA VAL A 618 -35.62 18.14 10.51
C VAL A 618 -35.56 18.83 9.14
N GLU A 619 -36.00 20.09 9.04
CA GLU A 619 -35.95 20.87 7.79
C GLU A 619 -34.53 21.25 7.31
N THR A 620 -33.53 21.19 8.20
CA THR A 620 -32.13 21.60 7.94
C THR A 620 -31.18 20.42 7.72
N MET A 621 -31.69 19.19 7.59
CA MET A 621 -30.87 18.02 7.31
C MET A 621 -30.32 18.02 5.89
N ILE A 622 -29.00 17.88 5.76
CA ILE A 622 -28.30 17.78 4.47
C ILE A 622 -28.94 16.73 3.53
N PRO A 623 -29.21 15.48 3.96
CA PRO A 623 -29.87 14.49 3.10
C PRO A 623 -31.26 14.93 2.59
N LEU A 624 -32.05 15.61 3.42
CA LEU A 624 -33.39 16.09 3.05
C LEU A 624 -33.31 17.27 2.06
N SER A 625 -32.45 18.25 2.35
CA SER A 625 -32.16 19.38 1.44
C SER A 625 -31.68 18.89 0.07
N PHE A 626 -30.80 17.88 0.07
CA PHE A 626 -30.32 17.23 -1.15
C PHE A 626 -31.43 16.49 -1.89
N MET A 627 -32.26 15.68 -1.21
CA MET A 627 -33.41 14.98 -1.82
C MET A 627 -34.30 15.98 -2.57
N ARG A 628 -34.74 17.04 -1.89
CA ARG A 628 -35.60 18.08 -2.48
C ARG A 628 -34.96 18.74 -3.70
N ARG A 629 -33.63 18.89 -3.71
CA ARG A 629 -32.90 19.45 -4.84
C ARG A 629 -32.85 18.52 -6.04
N ILE A 630 -32.65 17.21 -5.83
CA ILE A 630 -32.51 16.22 -6.91
C ILE A 630 -33.83 15.60 -7.36
N SER A 631 -34.91 15.74 -6.59
CA SER A 631 -36.23 15.16 -6.91
C SER A 631 -36.69 15.42 -8.36
N PRO A 632 -36.59 16.65 -8.90
CA PRO A 632 -36.96 16.91 -10.30
C PRO A 632 -36.06 16.23 -11.35
N LEU A 633 -34.85 15.83 -10.95
CA LEU A 633 -33.83 15.22 -11.81
C LEU A 633 -33.88 13.68 -11.78
N LEU A 634 -34.55 13.08 -10.80
CA LEU A 634 -34.57 11.63 -10.56
C LEU A 634 -34.83 10.79 -11.83
N PRO A 635 -35.79 11.12 -12.72
CA PRO A 635 -36.02 10.34 -13.94
C PRO A 635 -34.77 10.20 -14.82
N ARG A 636 -33.91 11.21 -14.85
CA ARG A 636 -32.66 11.22 -15.63
C ARG A 636 -31.45 10.69 -14.85
N LEU A 637 -31.51 10.67 -13.52
CA LEU A 637 -30.42 10.20 -12.66
C LEU A 637 -30.44 8.67 -12.48
N VAL A 638 -31.61 8.05 -12.36
CA VAL A 638 -31.74 6.60 -12.10
C VAL A 638 -31.31 5.71 -13.26
N VAL A 639 -31.11 6.27 -14.45
CA VAL A 639 -30.61 5.56 -15.64
C VAL A 639 -29.09 5.68 -15.81
N ASN A 640 -28.43 6.54 -15.01
CA ASN A 640 -27.00 6.79 -15.13
C ASN A 640 -26.19 5.98 -14.11
N THR A 641 -25.09 5.39 -14.57
CA THR A 641 -24.24 4.50 -13.78
C THR A 641 -23.72 5.14 -12.49
N TYR A 642 -23.32 6.41 -12.52
CA TYR A 642 -22.69 7.09 -11.38
C TYR A 642 -23.73 7.71 -10.44
N ALA A 643 -24.71 8.43 -11.00
CA ALA A 643 -25.77 9.08 -10.22
C ALA A 643 -26.65 8.07 -9.47
N ALA A 644 -26.88 6.88 -10.05
CA ALA A 644 -27.61 5.79 -9.39
C ALA A 644 -27.01 5.40 -8.03
N TYR A 645 -25.68 5.32 -7.92
CA TYR A 645 -25.03 5.02 -6.63
C TYR A 645 -25.24 6.13 -5.61
N VAL A 646 -25.32 7.41 -6.02
CA VAL A 646 -25.62 8.51 -5.09
C VAL A 646 -27.04 8.37 -4.55
N ILE A 647 -28.00 7.93 -5.37
CA ILE A 647 -29.39 7.66 -4.94
C ILE A 647 -29.45 6.48 -3.97
N GLU A 648 -28.72 5.40 -4.26
CA GLU A 648 -28.59 4.25 -3.36
C GLU A 648 -28.07 4.70 -1.98
N VAL A 649 -26.99 5.50 -1.97
CA VAL A 649 -26.42 6.04 -0.73
C VAL A 649 -27.37 6.98 0.00
N LEU A 650 -28.11 7.83 -0.72
CA LEU A 650 -29.14 8.70 -0.13
C LEU A 650 -30.21 7.89 0.60
N TYR A 651 -30.65 6.77 0.01
CA TYR A 651 -31.57 5.86 0.66
C TYR A 651 -30.93 5.20 1.89
N ASP A 652 -29.69 4.73 1.77
CA ASP A 652 -29.00 4.02 2.86
C ASP A 652 -28.84 4.90 4.10
N VAL A 653 -28.39 6.15 3.92
CA VAL A 653 -28.05 7.07 5.02
C VAL A 653 -29.18 8.01 5.45
N GLY A 654 -30.24 8.10 4.66
CA GLY A 654 -31.36 9.01 4.89
C GLY A 654 -32.18 8.65 6.13
N SER A 655 -32.82 9.67 6.73
CA SER A 655 -33.82 9.44 7.78
C SER A 655 -35.06 8.75 7.20
N PHE A 656 -35.98 8.33 8.09
CA PHE A 656 -37.23 7.70 7.67
C PHE A 656 -38.00 8.57 6.67
N GLU A 657 -38.07 9.88 6.93
CA GLU A 657 -38.74 10.87 6.10
C GLU A 657 -38.08 10.98 4.72
N VAL A 658 -36.74 11.03 4.68
CA VAL A 658 -35.99 11.09 3.41
C VAL A 658 -36.18 9.82 2.59
N LYS A 659 -36.15 8.63 3.23
CA LYS A 659 -36.41 7.35 2.57
C LYS A 659 -37.82 7.31 1.98
N GLU A 660 -38.83 7.78 2.72
CA GLU A 660 -40.21 7.81 2.26
C GLU A 660 -40.40 8.80 1.09
N GLU A 661 -39.86 10.01 1.19
CA GLU A 661 -39.92 11.00 0.12
C GLU A 661 -39.23 10.49 -1.15
N LEU A 662 -38.06 9.86 -1.03
CA LEU A 662 -37.33 9.28 -2.15
C LEU A 662 -38.14 8.16 -2.83
N VAL A 663 -38.67 7.22 -2.05
CA VAL A 663 -39.44 6.09 -2.62
C VAL A 663 -40.73 6.57 -3.30
N LYS A 664 -41.43 7.55 -2.71
CA LYS A 664 -42.59 8.19 -3.36
C LYS A 664 -42.22 8.83 -4.70
N ALA A 665 -41.06 9.47 -4.79
CA ALA A 665 -40.58 10.07 -6.04
C ALA A 665 -40.12 9.02 -7.08
N LEU A 666 -39.65 7.84 -6.63
CA LEU A 666 -39.26 6.73 -7.51
C LEU A 666 -40.45 5.91 -8.02
N LEU A 667 -41.57 5.88 -7.30
CA LEU A 667 -42.74 5.06 -7.63
C LEU A 667 -43.32 5.30 -9.03
N PRO A 668 -43.50 6.56 -9.51
CA PRO A 668 -43.94 6.81 -10.88
C PRO A 668 -42.98 6.25 -11.93
N ILE A 669 -41.67 6.33 -11.67
CA ILE A 669 -40.63 5.82 -12.58
C ILE A 669 -40.65 4.30 -12.61
N TYR A 670 -40.84 3.65 -11.44
CA TYR A 670 -40.98 2.19 -11.34
C TYR A 670 -42.19 1.68 -12.12
N ASN A 671 -43.35 2.34 -11.97
CA ASN A 671 -44.57 1.95 -12.68
C ASN A 671 -44.42 2.08 -14.21
N GLU A 672 -43.75 3.14 -14.67
CA GLU A 672 -43.48 3.34 -16.09
C GLU A 672 -42.51 2.28 -16.65
N MET A 673 -41.45 1.98 -15.91
CA MET A 673 -40.49 0.93 -16.27
C MET A 673 -41.17 -0.45 -16.32
N LYS A 674 -42.02 -0.76 -15.34
CA LYS A 674 -42.77 -2.03 -15.28
C LYS A 674 -43.69 -2.18 -16.48
N ARG A 675 -44.45 -1.12 -16.81
CA ARG A 675 -45.33 -1.08 -17.99
C ARG A 675 -44.55 -1.27 -19.29
N SER A 676 -43.46 -0.52 -19.48
CA SER A 676 -42.60 -0.65 -20.66
C SER A 676 -41.99 -2.04 -20.80
N HIS A 677 -41.62 -2.68 -19.69
CA HIS A 677 -41.10 -4.04 -19.70
C HIS A 677 -42.17 -5.09 -20.06
N GLU A 678 -43.39 -4.94 -19.53
CA GLU A 678 -44.52 -5.80 -19.88
C GLU A 678 -44.91 -5.65 -21.36
N GLU A 679 -44.86 -4.43 -21.91
CA GLU A 679 -45.06 -4.13 -23.33
C GLU A 679 -43.96 -4.76 -24.21
N LYS A 680 -42.67 -4.56 -23.88
CA LYS A 680 -41.56 -5.19 -24.60
C LYS A 680 -41.61 -6.72 -24.55
N GLN A 681 -41.97 -7.31 -23.41
CA GLN A 681 -42.13 -8.77 -23.30
C GLN A 681 -43.29 -9.28 -24.15
N ARG A 682 -44.36 -8.50 -24.29
CA ARG A 682 -45.48 -8.82 -25.17
C ARG A 682 -45.08 -8.72 -26.64
N GLU A 683 -44.37 -7.67 -27.04
CA GLU A 683 -43.83 -7.50 -28.39
C GLU A 683 -42.84 -8.62 -28.77
N VAL A 684 -41.97 -9.03 -27.85
CA VAL A 684 -41.04 -10.16 -28.07
C VAL A 684 -41.79 -11.49 -28.23
N ARG A 685 -42.86 -11.72 -27.47
CA ARG A 685 -43.73 -12.91 -27.62
C ARG A 685 -44.48 -12.90 -28.95
N GLU A 686 -44.94 -11.72 -29.39
CA GLU A 686 -45.62 -11.52 -30.67
C GLU A 686 -44.65 -11.63 -31.87
N ALA A 687 -43.39 -11.20 -31.73
CA ALA A 687 -42.34 -11.36 -32.74
C ALA A 687 -41.79 -12.79 -32.83
N ALA A 688 -41.66 -13.49 -31.70
CA ALA A 688 -41.31 -14.91 -31.66
C ALA A 688 -42.39 -15.78 -32.32
N SER A 689 -43.66 -15.37 -32.26
CA SER A 689 -44.77 -15.96 -33.01
C SER A 689 -44.65 -15.77 -34.54
N ARG A 690 -43.82 -14.83 -35.02
CA ARG A 690 -43.65 -14.50 -36.45
C ARG A 690 -42.33 -15.01 -37.05
N ASN A 691 -41.52 -15.77 -36.30
CA ASN A 691 -40.20 -16.29 -36.73
C ASN A 691 -39.25 -15.20 -37.26
N ASP A 692 -39.24 -14.02 -36.64
CA ASP A 692 -38.37 -12.90 -37.05
C ASP A 692 -36.96 -13.04 -36.40
N PRO A 693 -35.87 -13.23 -37.16
CA PRO A 693 -34.54 -13.54 -36.63
C PRO A 693 -33.82 -12.36 -35.94
N SER A 694 -34.42 -11.17 -35.88
CA SER A 694 -33.87 -10.00 -35.19
C SER A 694 -34.27 -9.89 -33.71
N ALA A 695 -35.16 -10.76 -33.22
CA ALA A 695 -35.62 -10.75 -31.83
C ALA A 695 -34.60 -11.43 -30.92
N ASN A 696 -33.52 -10.73 -30.56
CA ASN A 696 -32.57 -11.21 -29.57
C ASN A 696 -33.06 -10.82 -28.15
N PRO A 697 -33.53 -11.77 -27.30
CA PRO A 697 -34.13 -11.47 -25.99
C PRO A 697 -33.12 -11.00 -24.93
N ASN A 698 -31.82 -11.00 -25.25
CA ASN A 698 -30.73 -10.70 -24.32
C ASN A 698 -30.14 -9.29 -24.45
N ASN A 699 -30.68 -8.41 -25.30
CA ASN A 699 -30.26 -7.01 -25.35
C ASN A 699 -30.88 -6.20 -24.19
N PHE A 700 -30.45 -6.48 -22.96
CA PHE A 700 -30.72 -5.59 -21.83
C PHE A 700 -29.97 -4.28 -22.02
N HIS A 701 -30.69 -3.19 -22.22
CA HIS A 701 -30.10 -1.86 -22.18
C HIS A 701 -29.55 -1.61 -20.77
N MET A 702 -28.27 -1.21 -20.67
CA MET A 702 -27.58 -0.90 -19.42
C MET A 702 -28.40 0.06 -18.52
N SER A 703 -29.10 1.03 -19.11
CA SER A 703 -30.00 1.96 -18.41
C SER A 703 -31.11 1.25 -17.65
N GLU A 704 -31.75 0.24 -18.25
CA GLU A 704 -32.83 -0.53 -17.64
C GLU A 704 -32.32 -1.39 -16.48
N PHE A 705 -31.13 -1.98 -16.62
CA PHE A 705 -30.47 -2.72 -15.55
C PHE A 705 -30.16 -1.81 -14.35
N ILE A 706 -29.56 -0.64 -14.60
CA ILE A 706 -29.23 0.33 -13.54
C ILE A 706 -30.51 0.81 -12.83
N THR A 707 -31.55 1.17 -13.58
CA THR A 707 -32.81 1.63 -12.98
C THR A 707 -33.44 0.54 -12.12
N ARG A 708 -33.52 -0.72 -12.60
CA ARG A 708 -34.00 -1.84 -11.78
C ARG A 708 -33.20 -2.01 -10.50
N LYS A 709 -31.87 -1.95 -10.59
CA LYS A 709 -30.98 -2.04 -9.42
C LYS A 709 -31.32 -0.98 -8.38
N VAL A 710 -31.52 0.28 -8.80
CA VAL A 710 -31.93 1.37 -7.90
C VAL A 710 -33.28 1.07 -7.24
N MET A 711 -34.27 0.60 -8.02
CA MET A 711 -35.60 0.27 -7.49
C MET A 711 -35.54 -0.87 -6.46
N THR A 712 -34.73 -1.90 -6.71
CA THR A 712 -34.49 -2.99 -5.78
C THR A 712 -33.78 -2.50 -4.51
N LYS A 713 -32.73 -1.69 -4.64
CA LYS A 713 -31.96 -1.18 -3.49
C LYS A 713 -32.77 -0.24 -2.61
N CYS A 714 -33.59 0.63 -3.21
CA CYS A 714 -34.47 1.53 -2.47
C CYS A 714 -35.78 0.88 -2.01
N LEU A 715 -35.97 -0.43 -2.24
CA LEU A 715 -37.16 -1.20 -1.82
C LEU A 715 -38.49 -0.64 -2.35
N VAL A 716 -38.50 -0.09 -3.57
CA VAL A 716 -39.69 0.57 -4.16
C VAL A 716 -40.82 -0.43 -4.39
N GLU A 717 -40.50 -1.64 -4.82
CA GLU A 717 -41.48 -2.72 -5.01
C GLU A 717 -42.18 -3.10 -3.69
N MET A 718 -41.41 -3.19 -2.60
CA MET A 718 -41.97 -3.48 -1.27
C MET A 718 -42.88 -2.34 -0.81
N TYR A 719 -42.53 -1.08 -1.07
CA TYR A 719 -43.40 0.05 -0.76
C TYR A 719 -44.71 0.02 -1.55
N SER A 720 -44.66 -0.36 -2.84
CA SER A 720 -45.85 -0.45 -3.70
C SER A 720 -46.82 -1.56 -3.28
N HIS A 721 -46.32 -2.70 -2.80
CA HIS A 721 -47.14 -3.88 -2.53
C HIS A 721 -47.41 -4.15 -1.04
N ARG A 722 -46.50 -3.70 -0.15
CA ARG A 722 -46.52 -3.95 1.30
C ARG A 722 -45.98 -2.72 2.07
N PRO A 723 -46.69 -1.58 2.07
CA PRO A 723 -46.21 -0.34 2.68
C PRO A 723 -45.93 -0.46 4.18
N ASP A 724 -46.72 -1.26 4.91
CA ASP A 724 -46.53 -1.48 6.35
C ASP A 724 -45.23 -2.23 6.68
N ASP A 725 -44.89 -3.25 5.88
CA ASP A 725 -43.65 -4.01 6.05
C ASP A 725 -42.44 -3.18 5.66
N TRP A 726 -42.56 -2.39 4.60
CA TRP A 726 -41.54 -1.40 4.22
C TRP A 726 -41.30 -0.40 5.37
N ALA A 727 -42.37 0.15 5.97
CA ALA A 727 -42.25 1.13 7.05
C ALA A 727 -41.56 0.53 8.29
N LYS A 728 -41.89 -0.72 8.66
CA LYS A 728 -41.20 -1.45 9.74
C LYS A 728 -39.71 -1.62 9.46
N LEU A 729 -39.35 -2.02 8.23
CA LEU A 729 -37.96 -2.23 7.84
C LEU A 729 -37.17 -0.92 7.79
N ALA A 730 -37.72 0.15 7.21
CA ALA A 730 -37.11 1.46 7.15
C ALA A 730 -36.85 2.04 8.55
N ARG A 731 -37.80 1.89 9.49
CA ARG A 731 -37.60 2.29 10.89
C ARG A 731 -36.47 1.52 11.55
N ARG A 732 -36.40 0.19 11.34
CA ARG A 732 -35.31 -0.65 11.86
C ARG A 732 -33.95 -0.22 11.30
N GLN A 733 -33.84 0.01 10.00
CA GLN A 733 -32.62 0.52 9.37
C GLN A 733 -32.17 1.85 10.00
N CYS A 734 -33.10 2.80 10.18
CA CYS A 734 -32.80 4.08 10.82
C CYS A 734 -32.41 3.94 12.29
N GLN A 735 -32.90 2.92 13.01
CA GLN A 735 -32.51 2.64 14.40
C GLN A 735 -31.09 2.07 14.45
N VAL A 736 -30.77 1.09 13.60
CA VAL A 736 -29.43 0.49 13.51
C VAL A 736 -28.39 1.56 13.16
N GLN A 737 -28.67 2.40 12.16
CA GLN A 737 -27.76 3.49 11.76
C GLN A 737 -27.51 4.47 12.91
N ARG A 738 -28.55 4.88 13.65
CA ARG A 738 -28.40 5.75 14.83
C ARG A 738 -27.62 5.08 15.96
N LEU A 739 -27.74 3.77 16.14
CA LEU A 739 -26.97 3.02 17.12
C LEU A 739 -25.48 2.98 16.73
N LEU A 740 -25.17 2.69 15.46
CA LEU A 740 -23.80 2.72 14.94
C LEU A 740 -23.16 4.12 15.11
N GLN A 741 -23.90 5.19 14.79
CA GLN A 741 -23.46 6.58 14.99
C GLN A 741 -23.29 6.97 16.47
N ARG A 742 -24.02 6.35 17.40
CA ARG A 742 -23.87 6.63 18.83
C ARG A 742 -22.67 5.92 19.42
N MET A 743 -22.47 4.65 19.06
CA MET A 743 -21.28 3.90 19.45
C MET A 743 -20.01 4.62 18.99
N SER A 744 -20.06 5.29 17.83
CA SER A 744 -18.95 6.05 17.30
C SER A 744 -18.64 7.36 18.00
N SER A 745 -19.66 8.06 18.51
CA SER A 745 -19.45 9.28 19.30
C SER A 745 -18.90 9.03 20.72
N VAL A 746 -18.92 7.78 21.19
CA VAL A 746 -18.46 7.40 22.55
C VAL A 746 -17.01 6.87 22.53
N ALA A 747 -16.48 6.53 21.36
CA ALA A 747 -15.11 6.03 21.18
C ALA A 747 -14.03 7.13 21.05
N PHE A 748 -14.42 8.42 21.06
CA PHE A 748 -13.54 9.59 20.95
C PHE A 748 -13.55 10.47 22.21
#